data_AF-A0A7C8MQ36-F1
#
_entry.id   AF-A0A7C8MQ36-F1
#
_cell.length_a   1.000
_cell.length_b   1.000
_cell.length_c   1.000
_cell.angle_alpha   90.00
_cell.angle_beta   90.00
_cell.angle_gamma   90.00
#
_symmetry.space_group_name_H-M   'P 1'
#
loop_
_entity.id
_entity.type
_entity.pdbx_description
1 polymer ?
#
loop_
_entity_poly.entity_id
_entity_poly.type
_entity_poly.pdbx_seq_one_letter_code
_entity_poly.pdbx_strand_id
1 'polypeptide(L)'
;MDYNLFLVYVALGIRNDTLCEFPQPKTERRKRRKPPAAVLSASTSTATDKLHARLDRYENLLKTLGISIEPIETSSLTQARAAADSPIRHVGAHDDYVSSVGTIYMATNGRSIDNRSQSCFIDENLTAGALTSGPIDHKVGDARYKGGTDSLALCLSPETRTIGDLYPSQHQFSILWQIYLDNIQPITMILHVPSTGILLAEAAKGPGCASKDSEVLLFAVTACALISITDEECQKKLGEERSTLLSRHRLGCEKALVNARFLTSPNFAVLQAYTIYLFVVSLDAEPFEIWNLIGIAKRNALRLGLHQERIPGLTPFEVEMRRRLWLQIIAADITSYYAISATTENSHWPESNYKFSAPSTVNDSDLCPIMEEPPTERAAGATDMIYCNLRCKILKFMVGNESGIKLWKVPGHPWNPAVERCSRLERENDIAELEKEIELDILRYCDILNPVHVLTVTVARLTLCKLRFTMLESLRGEHLDQLTVEDKELMLSAALRVLEYENITYSQPSMQGFLWHTQQSFQWSCLIHILEHLKRNPHGEQAEKAWEQIRMSYDLRPCLYQMHKHKIPLCTTINQLSLEAWQVRETCAFEDGRVLITPTYISFLQEQRTRVASKHQETSSEPSSVVDSPQTPEDGSEGVLLPLENFEQEIVSWAEWNSWDIASPNPRHTDIPFFSPMPSLNHDIHGYHDPGQAQNLVPSTVSDVVLPGTVSVTGHNTFPYEAFYQSQIDKKKQDQSYRYFRSISRIQNEFPFAICARTGKKVNVLGMGGNAAVITAMQQALNMYGANSGGSRNIAGHSPLVESLEASIAELHKKPAALYFGSGYAANEAALSTLGSQLPGCIFFSDELNHASMIEGIRNSKAQKIIWRHNDLRHLEELLASFPKETPKVIAFESLYSMCGTIAPISEICDLAERYGAITFMDEVHAIGLYGPRGAGVGRAIMDRVDVVVGSTSKGMGTVGGYITSSKQLIDMVRSIAKGFIFTTTQSPAIMAGANAAIQYQLHNMGNRIMLQRNVTSVKRKMAQFDLPVLPNQSHIVPVMVGDAELTRHVTDILFDEYNIYVQPINSPTVAVKTERFRISPTGAHCEDQQDALVGALVEIWARLGLRKASDWRYEHVWDEGLPASGQLWTDEQLGLTPGCIGNGHMQLPVQETLEDTMLSSASG
;
A
#
# COMPACT_ATOMS: atom_id res chain seq x y z
N MET A 1 -39.97 20.31 44.06
CA MET A 1 -39.49 19.77 45.34
C MET A 1 -38.92 18.39 45.10
N ASP A 2 -37.79 17.95 45.65
CA ASP A 2 -36.59 18.67 46.11
C ASP A 2 -35.52 17.61 46.33
N TYR A 3 -34.28 17.84 45.88
CA TYR A 3 -33.09 17.20 46.46
C TYR A 3 -31.89 18.14 46.35
N ASN A 4 -31.98 19.25 47.08
CA ASN A 4 -30.81 19.90 47.67
C ASN A 4 -30.45 19.18 48.98
N LEU A 5 -29.22 19.40 49.47
CA LEU A 5 -28.55 18.71 50.60
C LEU A 5 -28.16 17.25 50.34
N PHE A 6 -26.91 17.03 49.92
CA PHE A 6 -25.86 16.66 50.88
C PHE A 6 -24.45 16.90 50.30
N LEU A 7 -24.09 18.18 50.18
CA LEU A 7 -22.70 18.63 50.21
C LEU A 7 -22.38 19.00 51.66
N VAL A 8 -21.22 18.56 52.17
CA VAL A 8 -20.47 18.95 53.41
C VAL A 8 -19.91 17.69 54.11
N TYR A 9 -18.67 17.77 54.60
CA TYR A 9 -17.76 16.72 55.12
C TYR A 9 -17.11 15.82 54.03
N VAL A 10 -15.78 15.79 53.81
CA VAL A 10 -14.64 16.61 54.31
C VAL A 10 -13.57 16.70 53.22
N ALA A 11 -13.05 17.90 52.97
CA ALA A 11 -11.69 18.10 52.47
C ALA A 11 -10.92 18.90 53.53
N LEU A 12 -10.07 18.24 54.32
CA LEU A 12 -9.11 18.83 55.26
C LEU A 12 -8.06 17.76 55.59
N GLY A 13 -6.84 17.94 55.11
CA GLY A 13 -5.71 17.07 55.47
C GLY A 13 -4.93 17.66 56.64
N ILE A 14 -4.78 16.90 57.73
CA ILE A 14 -3.75 17.12 58.76
C ILE A 14 -3.12 15.77 59.13
N ARG A 15 -1.81 15.79 59.36
CA ARG A 15 -0.97 14.65 59.77
C ARG A 15 -1.40 14.08 61.12
N ASN A 16 -1.27 12.76 61.29
CA ASN A 16 -0.62 12.16 62.47
C ASN A 16 -0.29 10.68 62.21
N ASP A 17 0.79 10.19 62.82
CA ASP A 17 1.27 8.82 62.66
C ASP A 17 0.30 7.79 63.25
N THR A 18 -0.03 6.74 62.49
CA THR A 18 -0.47 5.44 63.02
C THR A 18 -0.41 4.37 61.93
N LEU A 19 0.25 3.24 62.19
CA LEU A 19 0.22 2.08 61.29
C LEU A 19 -1.17 1.44 61.28
N CYS A 20 -1.69 1.11 60.10
CA CYS A 20 -2.80 0.18 59.91
C CYS A 20 -2.46 -0.83 58.82
N GLU A 21 -2.46 -2.12 59.18
CA GLU A 21 -2.16 -3.22 58.26
C GLU A 21 -3.36 -3.54 57.35
N PHE A 22 -3.09 -3.86 56.08
CA PHE A 22 -4.10 -4.34 55.12
C PHE A 22 -4.08 -5.87 55.03
N PRO A 23 -5.15 -6.58 55.47
CA PRO A 23 -5.27 -8.02 55.25
C PRO A 23 -5.75 -8.34 53.82
N GLN A 24 -5.07 -9.26 53.14
CA GLN A 24 -5.49 -9.74 51.81
C GLN A 24 -6.79 -10.58 51.86
N PRO A 25 -7.76 -10.37 50.95
CA PRO A 25 -8.89 -11.28 50.78
C PRO A 25 -8.49 -12.60 50.12
N LYS A 26 -8.89 -13.73 50.73
CA LYS A 26 -8.58 -15.09 50.27
C LYS A 26 -9.44 -15.52 49.08
N THR A 27 -8.87 -16.33 48.19
CA THR A 27 -9.59 -16.99 47.09
C THR A 27 -10.33 -18.25 47.57
N GLU A 28 -11.65 -18.31 47.39
CA GLU A 28 -12.43 -19.54 47.62
C GLU A 28 -12.97 -20.17 46.33
N ARG A 29 -12.78 -21.49 46.21
CA ARG A 29 -13.23 -22.32 45.08
C ARG A 29 -14.73 -22.61 45.17
N ARG A 30 -15.53 -22.25 44.17
CA ARG A 30 -16.94 -22.66 44.08
C ARG A 30 -17.13 -23.97 43.30
N LYS A 31 -17.70 -24.98 43.96
CA LYS A 31 -17.94 -26.34 43.41
C LYS A 31 -19.10 -26.37 42.40
N ARG A 32 -18.98 -27.20 41.36
CA ARG A 32 -20.08 -27.55 40.43
C ARG A 32 -21.21 -28.29 41.16
N ARG A 33 -22.47 -28.00 40.82
CA ARG A 33 -23.66 -28.83 41.08
C ARG A 33 -24.33 -29.19 39.74
N LYS A 34 -24.70 -30.46 39.54
CA LYS A 34 -25.53 -30.95 38.43
C LYS A 34 -27.02 -30.70 38.71
N PRO A 35 -27.86 -30.42 37.70
CA PRO A 35 -29.28 -30.75 37.69
C PRO A 35 -29.53 -32.21 37.21
N PRO A 36 -30.71 -32.80 37.50
CA PRO A 36 -31.03 -34.20 37.21
C PRO A 36 -31.62 -34.45 35.81
N ALA A 37 -31.87 -35.73 35.49
CA ALA A 37 -32.30 -36.18 34.17
C ALA A 37 -33.83 -36.32 33.98
N ALA A 38 -34.28 -35.94 32.77
CA ALA A 38 -35.40 -36.46 31.96
C ALA A 38 -36.78 -36.80 32.58
N VAL A 39 -37.83 -36.16 32.03
CA VAL A 39 -39.06 -36.83 31.52
C VAL A 39 -39.51 -36.08 30.25
N LEU A 40 -39.94 -36.81 29.22
CA LEU A 40 -40.60 -36.29 28.01
C LEU A 40 -42.13 -36.28 28.19
N SER A 41 -42.79 -35.16 27.90
CA SER A 41 -44.23 -35.12 27.60
C SER A 41 -44.54 -33.90 26.74
N ALA A 42 -45.29 -34.08 25.65
CA ALA A 42 -45.56 -33.03 24.68
C ALA A 42 -46.70 -32.09 25.12
N SER A 43 -46.48 -30.78 24.96
CA SER A 43 -47.56 -29.84 24.59
C SER A 43 -46.97 -28.64 23.82
N THR A 44 -47.69 -28.20 22.80
CA THR A 44 -47.33 -27.07 21.95
C THR A 44 -47.84 -25.76 22.55
N SER A 45 -46.94 -24.85 22.92
CA SER A 45 -47.25 -23.41 23.06
C SER A 45 -46.12 -22.59 22.44
N THR A 46 -46.48 -21.50 21.77
CA THR A 46 -45.62 -20.76 20.85
C THR A 46 -44.69 -19.78 21.56
N ALA A 47 -43.60 -19.39 20.89
CA ALA A 47 -42.58 -18.49 21.46
C ALA A 47 -43.12 -17.11 21.92
N THR A 48 -44.30 -16.71 21.42
CA THR A 48 -45.05 -15.51 21.81
C THR A 48 -45.38 -15.46 23.30
N ASP A 49 -45.84 -16.57 23.89
CA ASP A 49 -46.31 -16.60 25.27
C ASP A 49 -45.15 -16.36 26.25
N LYS A 50 -43.96 -16.85 25.88
CA LYS A 50 -42.70 -16.63 26.61
C LYS A 50 -42.17 -15.19 26.47
N LEU A 51 -42.63 -14.44 25.47
CA LEU A 51 -42.28 -13.03 25.29
C LEU A 51 -43.18 -12.14 26.16
N HIS A 52 -44.50 -12.36 26.13
CA HIS A 52 -45.44 -11.62 26.99
C HIS A 52 -45.15 -11.85 28.48
N ALA A 53 -44.94 -13.09 28.91
CA ALA A 53 -44.56 -13.40 30.30
C ALA A 53 -43.19 -12.80 30.72
N ARG A 54 -42.33 -12.38 29.78
CA ARG A 54 -41.11 -11.60 30.06
C ARG A 54 -41.40 -10.11 30.16
N LEU A 55 -42.23 -9.57 29.27
CA LEU A 55 -42.65 -8.16 29.29
C LEU A 55 -43.37 -7.81 30.60
N ASP A 56 -44.37 -8.61 31.02
CA ASP A 56 -45.07 -8.45 32.30
C ASP A 56 -44.09 -8.45 33.49
N ARG A 57 -43.00 -9.22 33.39
CA ARG A 57 -41.97 -9.32 34.43
C ARG A 57 -41.11 -8.05 34.50
N TYR A 58 -40.80 -7.45 33.35
CA TYR A 58 -40.06 -6.19 33.29
C TYR A 58 -40.93 -4.99 33.67
N GLU A 59 -42.20 -4.94 33.26
CA GLU A 59 -43.13 -3.89 33.70
C GLU A 59 -43.34 -3.90 35.23
N ASN A 60 -43.49 -5.08 35.84
CA ASN A 60 -43.60 -5.19 37.29
C ASN A 60 -42.29 -4.78 38.00
N LEU A 61 -41.13 -5.10 37.42
CA LEU A 61 -39.82 -4.60 37.93
C LEU A 61 -39.72 -3.07 37.85
N LEU A 62 -40.14 -2.46 36.75
CA LEU A 62 -40.12 -1.00 36.57
C LEU A 62 -41.09 -0.29 37.52
N LYS A 63 -42.30 -0.84 37.71
CA LYS A 63 -43.27 -0.37 38.72
C LYS A 63 -42.72 -0.51 40.15
N THR A 64 -41.98 -1.58 40.45
CA THR A 64 -41.32 -1.80 41.76
C THR A 64 -40.16 -0.81 42.00
N LEU A 65 -39.56 -0.29 40.93
CA LEU A 65 -38.49 0.72 40.97
C LEU A 65 -39.02 2.17 40.88
N GLY A 66 -40.35 2.37 40.94
CA GLY A 66 -40.98 3.70 40.97
C GLY A 66 -41.05 4.41 39.61
N ILE A 67 -40.81 3.71 38.50
CA ILE A 67 -40.85 4.29 37.15
C ILE A 67 -42.25 4.11 36.58
N SER A 68 -42.95 5.22 36.33
CA SER A 68 -44.25 5.22 35.65
C SER A 68 -44.06 4.99 34.15
N ILE A 69 -44.92 4.17 33.55
CA ILE A 69 -44.97 3.91 32.11
C ILE A 69 -46.30 4.47 31.61
N GLU A 70 -46.26 5.55 30.83
CA GLU A 70 -47.46 6.10 30.17
C GLU A 70 -47.81 5.30 28.91
N PRO A 71 -49.11 5.07 28.62
CA PRO A 71 -49.54 4.40 27.40
C PRO A 71 -49.51 5.37 26.21
N ILE A 72 -48.83 4.97 25.13
CA ILE A 72 -48.82 5.74 23.87
C ILE A 72 -50.17 5.60 23.17
N GLU A 73 -50.83 6.72 22.86
CA GLU A 73 -52.09 6.73 22.13
C GLU A 73 -51.93 6.22 20.68
N THR A 74 -52.76 5.25 20.31
CA THR A 74 -52.79 4.67 18.95
C THR A 74 -53.70 5.47 18.02
N SER A 75 -53.14 6.32 17.16
CA SER A 75 -53.93 7.09 16.18
C SER A 75 -53.37 7.17 14.75
N SER A 76 -52.19 6.62 14.45
CA SER A 76 -51.51 6.76 13.14
C SER A 76 -51.23 5.45 12.37
N LEU A 77 -51.84 4.30 12.75
CA LEU A 77 -51.60 3.00 12.11
C LEU A 77 -52.83 2.37 11.43
N THR A 78 -53.82 3.17 11.05
CA THR A 78 -55.14 2.70 10.58
C THR A 78 -55.40 2.89 9.08
N GLN A 79 -54.37 3.05 8.24
CA GLN A 79 -54.52 3.09 6.77
C GLN A 79 -53.73 2.02 5.99
N ALA A 80 -52.80 1.28 6.61
CA ALA A 80 -51.98 0.27 5.95
C ALA A 80 -52.44 -1.19 6.17
N ARG A 81 -53.70 -1.40 6.59
CA ARG A 81 -54.20 -2.71 7.08
C ARG A 81 -55.50 -3.23 6.44
N ALA A 82 -55.89 -2.69 5.28
CA ALA A 82 -57.15 -3.01 4.62
C ALA A 82 -56.99 -3.38 3.12
N ALA A 83 -56.05 -4.28 2.79
CA ALA A 83 -55.92 -4.87 1.45
C ALA A 83 -55.08 -6.17 1.44
N ALA A 84 -55.40 -7.15 2.28
CA ALA A 84 -54.69 -8.44 2.30
C ALA A 84 -55.62 -9.60 2.68
N ASP A 85 -56.70 -9.79 1.92
CA ASP A 85 -57.61 -10.92 2.09
C ASP A 85 -57.99 -11.57 0.75
N SER A 86 -57.06 -12.37 0.22
CA SER A 86 -57.28 -13.53 -0.68
C SER A 86 -57.92 -13.32 -2.08
N PRO A 87 -57.88 -14.29 -3.02
CA PRO A 87 -56.99 -15.46 -3.16
C PRO A 87 -56.27 -15.52 -4.54
N ILE A 88 -55.59 -16.65 -4.76
CA ILE A 88 -54.72 -17.01 -5.89
C ILE A 88 -55.46 -17.39 -7.20
N ARG A 89 -54.82 -17.15 -8.37
CA ARG A 89 -54.77 -17.90 -9.67
C ARG A 89 -55.40 -17.35 -11.00
N HIS A 90 -54.47 -17.12 -11.96
CA HIS A 90 -54.38 -17.63 -13.36
C HIS A 90 -55.22 -17.12 -14.56
N VAL A 91 -54.47 -16.86 -15.66
CA VAL A 91 -54.78 -17.06 -17.12
C VAL A 91 -55.83 -16.12 -17.74
N GLY A 92 -55.67 -15.58 -18.96
CA GLY A 92 -54.58 -15.60 -19.96
C GLY A 92 -55.06 -15.03 -21.32
N ALA A 93 -54.14 -14.90 -22.30
CA ALA A 93 -54.30 -14.92 -23.78
C ALA A 93 -55.68 -14.63 -24.45
N HIS A 94 -55.81 -13.87 -25.55
CA HIS A 94 -54.85 -13.18 -26.44
C HIS A 94 -55.61 -12.23 -27.43
N ASP A 95 -54.84 -11.51 -28.25
CA ASP A 95 -55.17 -10.95 -29.58
C ASP A 95 -55.85 -9.56 -29.77
N ASP A 96 -55.39 -8.92 -30.88
CA ASP A 96 -55.95 -7.84 -31.70
C ASP A 96 -56.04 -6.37 -31.18
N TYR A 97 -55.69 -5.31 -31.95
CA TYR A 97 -54.89 -5.16 -33.18
C TYR A 97 -54.57 -3.65 -33.43
N VAL A 98 -53.31 -3.28 -33.82
CA VAL A 98 -52.91 -2.12 -34.69
C VAL A 98 -53.32 -0.67 -34.27
N SER A 99 -52.50 0.41 -34.30
CA SER A 99 -51.18 0.79 -34.88
C SER A 99 -50.59 1.97 -34.05
N SER A 100 -49.37 2.52 -34.19
CA SER A 100 -48.04 2.21 -34.77
C SER A 100 -47.12 3.39 -34.28
N VAL A 101 -45.80 3.30 -34.01
CA VAL A 101 -44.63 2.98 -34.86
C VAL A 101 -43.37 2.77 -33.96
N GLY A 102 -42.50 1.80 -34.27
CA GLY A 102 -41.09 1.69 -33.81
C GLY A 102 -40.88 1.25 -32.34
N THR A 103 -40.22 0.15 -31.95
CA THR A 103 -39.14 -0.69 -32.54
C THR A 103 -37.77 0.00 -32.67
N ILE A 104 -36.86 -0.28 -31.73
CA ILE A 104 -35.54 -0.92 -32.01
C ILE A 104 -35.20 -1.90 -30.87
N TYR A 105 -35.45 -3.19 -31.09
CA TYR A 105 -34.49 -4.22 -30.65
C TYR A 105 -33.44 -4.32 -31.77
N MET A 106 -32.16 -4.30 -31.42
CA MET A 106 -31.09 -4.79 -32.29
C MET A 106 -30.31 -5.84 -31.51
N ALA A 107 -30.79 -7.08 -31.58
CA ALA A 107 -29.94 -8.24 -31.36
C ALA A 107 -29.11 -8.50 -32.62
N THR A 108 -27.94 -9.11 -32.45
CA THR A 108 -27.19 -9.86 -33.49
C THR A 108 -26.83 -9.12 -34.79
N ASN A 109 -25.62 -8.56 -34.89
CA ASN A 109 -24.50 -9.21 -35.58
C ASN A 109 -23.37 -8.23 -35.97
N GLY A 110 -22.14 -8.65 -35.70
CA GLY A 110 -20.92 -7.99 -36.18
C GLY A 110 -20.48 -6.78 -35.35
N ARG A 111 -19.18 -6.52 -35.18
CA ARG A 111 -18.02 -7.20 -35.78
C ARG A 111 -16.89 -7.33 -34.76
N SER A 112 -16.10 -8.39 -34.93
CA SER A 112 -14.68 -8.31 -34.61
C SER A 112 -14.07 -7.16 -35.41
N ILE A 113 -13.52 -6.17 -34.72
CA ILE A 113 -12.30 -5.50 -35.20
C ILE A 113 -11.17 -6.05 -34.34
N ASP A 114 -10.75 -7.25 -34.74
CA ASP A 114 -9.36 -7.62 -34.70
C ASP A 114 -8.52 -6.45 -35.26
N ASN A 115 -7.66 -5.88 -34.43
CA ASN A 115 -6.21 -5.98 -34.66
C ASN A 115 -5.43 -5.24 -33.57
N ARG A 116 -4.30 -5.85 -33.15
CA ARG A 116 -3.28 -5.33 -32.20
C ARG A 116 -3.60 -5.43 -30.71
N SER A 117 -3.56 -6.68 -30.23
CA SER A 117 -2.69 -7.10 -29.12
C SER A 117 -2.19 -6.04 -28.11
N GLN A 118 -2.88 -5.90 -26.97
CA GLN A 118 -2.32 -5.94 -25.60
C GLN A 118 -3.40 -5.54 -24.57
N SER A 119 -3.65 -6.38 -23.57
CA SER A 119 -4.31 -5.97 -22.33
C SER A 119 -3.27 -5.91 -21.21
N CYS A 120 -2.69 -4.73 -21.03
CA CYS A 120 -1.79 -4.43 -19.92
C CYS A 120 -2.59 -4.36 -18.60
N PHE A 121 -1.96 -4.67 -17.46
CA PHE A 121 -2.51 -4.31 -16.16
C PHE A 121 -2.34 -2.79 -16.01
N ILE A 122 -3.44 -2.04 -16.23
CA ILE A 122 -3.58 -0.57 -16.25
C ILE A 122 -2.23 0.18 -16.21
N ASP A 123 -1.74 0.53 -17.40
CA ASP A 123 -0.66 1.50 -17.58
C ASP A 123 -1.01 2.84 -16.90
N GLU A 124 0.03 3.57 -16.50
CA GLU A 124 -0.04 4.99 -16.14
C GLU A 124 -0.39 5.83 -17.37
N ASN A 125 -1.65 5.78 -17.81
CA ASN A 125 -2.20 6.85 -18.64
C ASN A 125 -2.49 8.05 -17.75
N LEU A 126 -1.70 9.10 -17.97
CA LEU A 126 -2.05 10.47 -17.60
C LEU A 126 -3.46 10.82 -18.08
N THR A 127 -4.07 11.80 -17.43
CA THR A 127 -5.34 12.42 -17.82
C THR A 127 -5.40 12.67 -19.33
N ALA A 128 -6.29 11.95 -20.01
CA ALA A 128 -6.37 11.95 -21.47
C ALA A 128 -6.93 13.28 -22.00
N GLY A 129 -6.04 14.21 -22.38
CA GLY A 129 -6.42 15.59 -22.73
C GLY A 129 -5.78 16.18 -24.00
N ALA A 130 -4.49 15.93 -24.29
CA ALA A 130 -3.85 16.14 -25.60
C ALA A 130 -2.34 15.73 -25.63
N LEU A 131 -2.02 14.43 -25.65
CA LEU A 131 -0.66 14.00 -25.98
C LEU A 131 -0.54 12.54 -26.49
N THR A 132 -0.45 12.36 -27.80
CA THR A 132 -0.21 11.05 -28.43
C THR A 132 1.05 11.07 -29.31
N SER A 133 2.22 10.76 -28.73
CA SER A 133 3.34 10.09 -29.43
C SER A 133 4.56 9.88 -28.54
N GLY A 134 5.14 8.67 -28.57
CA GLY A 134 6.44 8.34 -27.97
C GLY A 134 6.36 7.47 -26.71
N PRO A 135 7.12 6.35 -26.62
CA PRO A 135 7.19 5.54 -25.41
C PRO A 135 8.11 6.19 -24.37
N ILE A 136 7.63 6.34 -23.14
CA ILE A 136 8.40 6.85 -21.99
C ILE A 136 9.00 5.65 -21.24
N ASP A 137 10.32 5.62 -21.06
CA ASP A 137 11.04 4.53 -20.36
C ASP A 137 11.07 4.81 -18.84
N HIS A 138 10.13 4.22 -18.09
CA HIS A 138 9.99 4.42 -16.64
C HIS A 138 11.08 3.68 -15.84
N LYS A 139 12.31 4.19 -15.86
CA LYS A 139 13.37 3.79 -14.92
C LYS A 139 13.25 4.58 -13.61
N VAL A 140 12.59 3.97 -12.62
CA VAL A 140 12.51 4.46 -11.24
C VAL A 140 13.88 4.38 -10.58
N GLY A 141 14.74 5.36 -10.88
CA GLY A 141 16.09 5.42 -10.35
C GLY A 141 16.13 6.07 -8.97
N ASP A 142 16.67 5.37 -7.98
CA ASP A 142 16.95 5.92 -6.65
C ASP A 142 17.96 7.08 -6.73
N ALA A 143 17.65 8.23 -6.11
CA ALA A 143 18.59 9.36 -5.96
C ALA A 143 18.09 10.41 -4.93
N ARG A 144 18.07 10.04 -3.65
CA ARG A 144 18.15 11.02 -2.55
C ARG A 144 19.52 10.86 -1.83
N TYR A 145 19.96 11.92 -1.17
CA TYR A 145 21.32 12.20 -0.67
C TYR A 145 22.26 11.01 -0.34
N LYS A 146 23.52 11.09 -0.82
CA LYS A 146 24.63 10.25 -0.35
C LYS A 146 24.93 10.55 1.13
N GLY A 147 24.50 9.67 2.04
CA GLY A 147 24.91 9.79 3.45
C GLY A 147 24.16 8.93 4.46
N GLY A 148 24.42 7.61 4.46
CA GLY A 148 24.17 6.76 5.62
C GLY A 148 22.79 6.11 5.77
N THR A 149 22.79 4.76 5.68
CA THR A 149 21.81 3.81 6.23
C THR A 149 20.34 3.85 5.75
N ASP A 150 19.83 2.69 5.33
CA ASP A 150 18.41 2.44 5.11
C ASP A 150 17.60 2.77 6.38
N SER A 151 16.82 3.85 6.33
CA SER A 151 16.00 4.31 7.45
C SER A 151 14.71 3.49 7.56
N LEU A 152 14.63 2.62 8.56
CA LEU A 152 13.47 1.76 8.85
C LEU A 152 12.15 2.56 9.02
N ALA A 153 11.17 2.21 8.17
CA ALA A 153 9.71 2.25 8.36
C ALA A 153 8.99 3.57 8.77
N LEU A 154 9.69 4.61 9.23
CA LEU A 154 9.10 5.81 9.84
C LEU A 154 9.95 7.08 9.64
N CYS A 155 10.90 7.09 8.70
CA CYS A 155 11.96 8.13 8.63
C CYS A 155 12.72 8.28 9.96
N LEU A 156 13.16 7.16 10.56
CA LEU A 156 13.91 7.13 11.82
C LEU A 156 15.30 6.52 11.57
N SER A 157 16.34 7.36 11.60
CA SER A 157 17.72 6.95 11.34
C SER A 157 18.29 6.05 12.45
N PRO A 158 18.99 4.95 12.10
CA PRO A 158 19.59 4.01 13.05
C PRO A 158 20.92 4.50 13.67
N GLU A 159 21.31 5.77 13.50
CA GLU A 159 22.60 6.29 13.98
C GLU A 159 22.80 6.18 15.50
N THR A 160 24.01 5.81 15.91
CA THR A 160 24.38 5.50 17.31
C THR A 160 24.71 6.71 18.19
N ARG A 161 24.70 7.96 17.66
CA ARG A 161 25.03 9.17 18.44
C ARG A 161 24.16 9.33 19.68
N THR A 162 24.76 9.72 20.81
CA THR A 162 24.08 10.09 22.04
C THR A 162 23.24 11.36 21.86
N ILE A 163 22.03 11.38 22.41
CA ILE A 163 21.08 12.50 22.21
C ILE A 163 21.59 13.83 22.78
N GLY A 164 22.44 13.79 23.81
CA GLY A 164 23.05 14.97 24.41
C GLY A 164 23.89 15.80 23.42
N ASP A 165 24.54 15.15 22.45
CA ASP A 165 25.41 15.81 21.46
C ASP A 165 24.63 16.48 20.32
N LEU A 166 23.30 16.33 20.31
CA LEU A 166 22.41 16.88 19.29
C LEU A 166 21.74 18.18 19.71
N TYR A 167 21.76 18.52 21.01
CA TYR A 167 21.12 19.71 21.56
C TYR A 167 21.67 21.01 20.95
N PRO A 168 20.81 22.01 20.63
CA PRO A 168 21.28 23.34 20.29
C PRO A 168 21.97 24.02 21.48
N SER A 169 22.95 24.87 21.20
CA SER A 169 23.40 25.84 22.21
C SER A 169 22.28 26.83 22.55
N GLN A 170 22.31 27.42 23.76
CA GLN A 170 21.29 28.38 24.20
C GLN A 170 21.15 29.57 23.22
N HIS A 171 22.25 30.02 22.60
CA HIS A 171 22.23 31.09 21.61
C HIS A 171 21.54 30.65 20.30
N GLN A 172 21.86 29.46 19.78
CA GLN A 172 21.18 28.89 18.61
C GLN A 172 19.69 28.67 18.89
N PHE A 173 19.32 28.18 20.09
CA PHE A 173 17.92 28.04 20.48
C PHE A 173 17.17 29.37 20.46
N SER A 174 17.71 30.45 21.05
CA SER A 174 17.04 31.76 21.04
C SER A 174 16.79 32.29 19.63
N ILE A 175 17.74 32.09 18.70
CA ILE A 175 17.60 32.49 17.29
C ILE A 175 16.56 31.62 16.58
N LEU A 176 16.65 30.30 16.72
CA LEU A 176 15.72 29.35 16.08
C LEU A 176 14.29 29.46 16.61
N TRP A 177 14.13 29.79 17.90
CA TRP A 177 12.81 30.05 18.49
C TRP A 177 12.18 31.32 17.88
N GLN A 178 12.95 32.41 17.75
CA GLN A 178 12.43 33.62 17.09
C GLN A 178 12.04 33.33 15.62
N ILE A 179 12.87 32.61 14.87
CA ILE A 179 12.57 32.19 13.50
C ILE A 179 11.28 31.34 13.44
N TYR A 180 11.06 30.44 14.40
CA TYR A 180 9.81 29.68 14.49
C TYR A 180 8.60 30.60 14.72
N LEU A 181 8.73 31.60 15.60
CA LEU A 181 7.66 32.56 15.89
C LEU A 181 7.33 33.47 14.71
N ASP A 182 8.33 33.86 13.92
CA ASP A 182 8.15 34.74 12.76
C ASP A 182 7.59 33.97 11.54
N ASN A 183 8.09 32.76 11.28
CA ASN A 183 7.88 32.04 10.01
C ASN A 183 6.94 30.82 10.08
N ILE A 184 6.77 30.18 11.24
CA ILE A 184 6.02 28.91 11.39
C ILE A 184 4.73 29.10 12.18
N GLN A 185 4.85 29.69 13.37
CA GLN A 185 3.74 29.83 14.32
C GLN A 185 2.52 30.54 13.70
N PRO A 186 2.63 31.68 12.98
CA PRO A 186 1.46 32.48 12.59
C PRO A 186 0.53 31.79 11.59
N ILE A 187 1.01 30.74 10.90
CA ILE A 187 0.26 30.00 9.89
C ILE A 187 -0.09 28.56 10.31
N THR A 188 0.47 28.10 11.43
CA THR A 188 0.21 26.76 11.99
C THR A 188 -0.58 26.79 13.29
N MET A 189 -0.27 27.73 14.20
CA MET A 189 -0.89 27.91 15.52
C MET A 189 -1.02 26.61 16.34
N ILE A 190 -0.07 25.67 16.16
CA ILE A 190 -0.04 24.37 16.85
C ILE A 190 0.33 24.53 18.33
N LEU A 191 1.12 25.55 18.67
CA LEU A 191 1.62 25.82 20.02
C LEU A 191 0.93 27.05 20.60
N HIS A 192 0.91 27.13 21.93
CA HIS A 192 0.57 28.36 22.64
C HIS A 192 1.89 28.98 23.12
N VAL A 193 2.29 30.08 22.49
CA VAL A 193 3.62 30.69 22.59
C VAL A 193 4.02 30.99 24.05
N PRO A 194 3.17 31.61 24.90
CA PRO A 194 3.54 31.93 26.27
C PRO A 194 3.87 30.70 27.14
N SER A 195 3.06 29.63 27.07
CA SER A 195 3.32 28.43 27.87
C SER A 195 4.43 27.56 27.29
N THR A 196 4.49 27.45 25.96
CA THR A 196 5.46 26.58 25.30
C THR A 196 6.87 27.17 25.32
N GLY A 197 7.00 28.50 25.21
CA GLY A 197 8.31 29.18 25.30
C GLY A 197 9.04 28.90 26.62
N ILE A 198 8.32 28.84 27.75
CA ILE A 198 8.89 28.49 29.07
C ILE A 198 9.40 27.04 29.07
N LEU A 199 8.60 26.10 28.57
CA LEU A 199 8.96 24.67 28.52
C LEU A 199 10.16 24.42 27.61
N LEU A 200 10.23 25.10 26.46
CA LEU A 200 11.33 24.97 25.51
C LEU A 200 12.61 25.64 26.01
N ALA A 201 12.51 26.79 26.68
CA ALA A 201 13.66 27.45 27.30
C ALA A 201 14.28 26.62 28.44
N GLU A 202 13.48 25.84 29.18
CA GLU A 202 14.00 24.88 30.17
C GLU A 202 14.66 23.67 29.47
N ALA A 203 14.02 23.14 28.42
CA ALA A 203 14.57 22.03 27.64
C ALA A 203 15.90 22.39 26.98
N ALA A 204 16.05 23.61 26.45
CA ALA A 204 17.26 24.08 25.78
C ALA A 204 18.52 24.12 26.67
N LYS A 205 18.38 24.06 28.00
CA LYS A 205 19.52 24.01 28.93
C LYS A 205 20.34 22.72 28.85
N GLY A 206 19.76 21.64 28.30
CA GLY A 206 20.47 20.39 28.03
C GLY A 206 19.72 19.11 28.43
N PRO A 207 20.36 17.94 28.22
CA PRO A 207 19.76 16.64 28.49
C PRO A 207 19.43 16.46 29.97
N GLY A 208 18.17 16.09 30.25
CA GLY A 208 17.67 15.88 31.61
C GLY A 208 17.16 17.13 32.34
N CYS A 209 17.29 18.33 31.76
CA CYS A 209 16.70 19.55 32.34
C CYS A 209 15.17 19.64 32.21
N ALA A 210 14.58 18.93 31.23
CA ALA A 210 13.14 18.91 30.99
C ALA A 210 12.60 17.48 30.79
N SER A 211 11.28 17.36 30.67
CA SER A 211 10.63 16.08 30.36
C SER A 211 10.99 15.58 28.96
N LYS A 212 10.91 14.26 28.75
CA LYS A 212 11.09 13.65 27.42
C LYS A 212 10.14 14.21 26.38
N ASP A 213 8.93 14.58 26.79
CA ASP A 213 7.91 15.14 25.90
C ASP A 213 8.27 16.57 25.46
N SER A 214 8.92 17.34 26.36
CA SER A 214 9.49 18.67 26.07
C SER A 214 10.74 18.59 25.19
N GLU A 215 11.57 17.56 25.38
CA GLU A 215 12.74 17.25 24.54
C GLU A 215 12.33 17.01 23.07
N VAL A 216 11.27 16.23 22.81
CA VAL A 216 10.76 16.05 21.43
C VAL A 216 10.33 17.38 20.81
N LEU A 217 9.61 18.20 21.59
CA LEU A 217 9.06 19.46 21.11
C LEU A 217 10.16 20.47 20.76
N LEU A 218 11.25 20.52 21.54
CA LEU A 218 12.43 21.32 21.25
C LEU A 218 13.05 20.97 19.90
N PHE A 219 13.28 19.69 19.64
CA PHE A 219 13.88 19.25 18.37
C PHE A 219 12.94 19.44 17.17
N ALA A 220 11.63 19.20 17.33
CA ALA A 220 10.65 19.45 16.27
C ALA A 220 10.58 20.93 15.88
N VAL A 221 10.49 21.83 16.87
CA VAL A 221 10.43 23.29 16.68
C VAL A 221 11.71 23.81 16.01
N THR A 222 12.87 23.39 16.48
CA THR A 222 14.16 23.85 15.92
C THR A 222 14.45 23.30 14.53
N ALA A 223 14.07 22.04 14.24
CA ALA A 223 14.13 21.50 12.87
C ALA A 223 13.16 22.23 11.92
N CYS A 224 11.96 22.59 12.39
CA CYS A 224 10.98 23.32 11.59
C CYS A 224 11.39 24.78 11.32
N ALA A 225 12.05 25.45 12.28
CA ALA A 225 12.66 26.76 12.04
C ALA A 225 13.73 26.72 10.93
N LEU A 226 14.51 25.63 10.83
CA LEU A 226 15.57 25.48 9.83
C LEU A 226 15.06 25.25 8.39
N ILE A 227 13.82 24.82 8.19
CA ILE A 227 13.24 24.70 6.83
C ILE A 227 12.66 26.02 6.30
N SER A 228 12.45 27.03 7.15
CA SER A 228 11.82 28.31 6.77
C SER A 228 12.79 29.44 6.46
N ILE A 229 14.10 29.16 6.42
CA ILE A 229 15.17 30.13 6.11
C ILE A 229 16.04 29.63 4.96
N THR A 230 16.69 30.54 4.25
CA THR A 230 17.63 30.17 3.18
C THR A 230 18.98 29.69 3.72
N ASP A 231 19.79 29.06 2.87
CA ASP A 231 21.16 28.67 3.23
C ASP A 231 22.02 29.89 3.61
N GLU A 232 21.84 31.03 2.92
CA GLU A 232 22.51 32.30 3.20
C GLU A 232 22.09 32.91 4.55
N GLU A 233 20.79 32.91 4.85
CA GLU A 233 20.27 33.41 6.13
C GLU A 233 20.75 32.55 7.30
N CYS A 234 20.80 31.22 7.11
CA CYS A 234 21.31 30.30 8.12
C CYS A 234 22.79 30.57 8.39
N GLN A 235 23.61 30.68 7.35
CA GLN A 235 25.03 31.00 7.49
C GLN A 235 25.26 32.38 8.15
N LYS A 236 24.40 33.38 7.86
CA LYS A 236 24.47 34.72 8.45
C LYS A 236 24.00 34.79 9.91
N LYS A 237 22.94 34.07 10.27
CA LYS A 237 22.32 34.13 11.62
C LYS A 237 22.95 33.13 12.59
N LEU A 238 23.37 31.95 12.12
CA LEU A 238 23.79 30.81 12.96
C LEU A 238 25.25 30.38 12.73
N GLY A 239 25.91 30.85 11.67
CA GLY A 239 27.34 30.60 11.40
C GLY A 239 27.68 29.19 10.88
N GLU A 240 26.70 28.29 10.78
CA GLU A 240 26.83 26.93 10.26
C GLU A 240 25.96 26.74 9.00
N GLU A 241 26.29 25.74 8.18
CA GLU A 241 25.51 25.37 7.00
C GLU A 241 24.14 24.80 7.39
N ARG A 242 23.07 25.29 6.72
CA ARG A 242 21.69 24.88 6.99
C ARG A 242 21.46 23.39 6.86
N SER A 243 22.07 22.74 5.87
CA SER A 243 21.96 21.29 5.64
C SER A 243 22.45 20.50 6.86
N THR A 244 23.64 20.85 7.36
CA THR A 244 24.30 20.21 8.50
C THR A 244 23.51 20.42 9.80
N LEU A 245 22.99 21.63 10.04
CA LEU A 245 22.11 21.90 11.18
C LEU A 245 20.78 21.14 11.06
N LEU A 246 20.14 21.17 9.89
CA LEU A 246 18.85 20.51 9.68
C LEU A 246 18.95 19.00 9.89
N SER A 247 19.98 18.34 9.36
CA SER A 247 20.25 16.92 9.62
C SER A 247 20.48 16.60 11.10
N ARG A 248 21.23 17.46 11.83
CA ARG A 248 21.47 17.30 13.28
C ARG A 248 20.17 17.38 14.10
N HIS A 249 19.36 18.41 13.83
CA HIS A 249 18.11 18.66 14.54
C HIS A 249 17.01 17.63 14.18
N ARG A 250 16.93 17.23 12.91
CA ARG A 250 16.07 16.14 12.44
C ARG A 250 16.39 14.83 13.16
N LEU A 251 17.66 14.41 13.19
CA LEU A 251 18.10 13.21 13.92
C LEU A 251 17.79 13.28 15.43
N GLY A 252 17.91 14.47 16.02
CA GLY A 252 17.50 14.73 17.40
C GLY A 252 16.00 14.49 17.60
N CYS A 253 15.16 15.01 16.70
CA CYS A 253 13.71 14.82 16.74
C CYS A 253 13.29 13.36 16.56
N GLU A 254 13.87 12.66 15.59
CA GLU A 254 13.65 11.23 15.34
C GLU A 254 13.93 10.39 16.62
N LYS A 255 15.07 10.65 17.28
CA LYS A 255 15.45 9.96 18.53
C LYS A 255 14.55 10.33 19.70
N ALA A 256 14.18 11.59 19.84
CA ALA A 256 13.29 12.05 20.90
C ALA A 256 11.88 11.45 20.74
N LEU A 257 11.34 11.36 19.51
CA LEU A 257 10.07 10.67 19.20
C LEU A 257 10.08 9.18 19.61
N VAL A 258 11.20 8.48 19.37
CA VAL A 258 11.41 7.10 19.82
C VAL A 258 11.46 7.01 21.35
N ASN A 259 12.23 7.89 22.00
CA ASN A 259 12.36 7.96 23.46
C ASN A 259 11.02 8.23 24.17
N ALA A 260 10.18 9.07 23.58
CA ALA A 260 8.82 9.39 24.03
C ALA A 260 7.76 8.35 23.60
N ARG A 261 8.15 7.31 22.83
CA ARG A 261 7.29 6.24 22.33
C ARG A 261 6.06 6.78 21.56
N PHE A 262 6.27 7.71 20.63
CA PHE A 262 5.20 8.51 20.00
C PHE A 262 3.99 7.72 19.47
N LEU A 263 4.20 6.50 18.92
CA LEU A 263 3.11 5.61 18.47
C LEU A 263 2.12 5.23 19.58
N THR A 264 2.56 5.13 20.84
CA THR A 264 1.75 4.73 21.99
C THR A 264 1.58 5.84 23.04
N SER A 265 2.27 6.97 22.89
CA SER A 265 2.23 8.05 23.87
C SER A 265 0.81 8.63 24.05
N PRO A 266 0.34 8.81 25.30
CA PRO A 266 -0.88 9.55 25.60
C PRO A 266 -0.66 11.07 25.68
N ASN A 267 0.58 11.56 25.56
CA ASN A 267 0.88 12.98 25.76
C ASN A 267 0.58 13.82 24.51
N PHE A 268 -0.20 14.89 24.69
CA PHE A 268 -0.55 15.87 23.66
C PHE A 268 0.67 16.57 23.05
N ALA A 269 1.69 16.90 23.86
CA ALA A 269 2.92 17.55 23.39
C ALA A 269 3.72 16.69 22.40
N VAL A 270 3.67 15.36 22.55
CA VAL A 270 4.32 14.43 21.61
C VAL A 270 3.58 14.39 20.27
N LEU A 271 2.25 14.54 20.27
CA LEU A 271 1.48 14.68 19.02
C LEU A 271 1.69 16.05 18.35
N GLN A 272 1.80 17.13 19.13
CA GLN A 272 2.19 18.45 18.60
C GLN A 272 3.57 18.38 17.94
N ALA A 273 4.56 17.81 18.63
CA ALA A 273 5.92 17.64 18.11
C ALA A 273 5.95 16.77 16.84
N TYR A 274 5.24 15.64 16.83
CA TYR A 274 5.15 14.79 15.64
C TYR A 274 4.48 15.53 14.46
N THR A 275 3.42 16.31 14.69
CA THR A 275 2.74 17.07 13.62
C THR A 275 3.64 18.17 13.06
N ILE A 276 4.41 18.87 13.91
CA ILE A 276 5.43 19.85 13.46
C ILE A 276 6.54 19.14 12.67
N TYR A 277 6.98 17.96 13.12
CA TYR A 277 7.99 17.16 12.43
C TYR A 277 7.56 16.70 11.03
N LEU A 278 6.26 16.42 10.83
CA LEU A 278 5.75 16.08 9.49
C LEU A 278 6.01 17.21 8.48
N PHE A 279 5.92 18.49 8.86
CA PHE A 279 6.25 19.60 7.95
C PHE A 279 7.71 19.59 7.48
N VAL A 280 8.63 19.11 8.33
CA VAL A 280 10.05 18.94 7.98
C VAL A 280 10.24 17.81 6.98
N VAL A 281 9.55 16.69 7.18
CA VAL A 281 9.64 15.50 6.32
C VAL A 281 8.91 15.71 4.97
N SER A 282 7.81 16.47 4.95
CA SER A 282 7.01 16.75 3.74
C SER A 282 7.78 17.37 2.56
N LEU A 283 8.92 18.04 2.81
CA LEU A 283 9.72 18.65 1.75
C LEU A 283 10.61 17.64 1.01
N ASP A 284 10.97 16.53 1.65
CA ASP A 284 11.86 15.50 1.12
C ASP A 284 11.12 14.20 0.72
N ALA A 285 9.95 13.94 1.30
CA ALA A 285 9.22 12.67 1.20
C ALA A 285 8.34 12.56 -0.06
N GLU A 286 8.07 11.32 -0.49
CA GLU A 286 7.12 11.07 -1.59
C GLU A 286 5.66 11.24 -1.15
N PRO A 287 4.72 11.59 -2.06
CA PRO A 287 3.31 11.82 -1.72
C PRO A 287 2.65 10.67 -0.94
N PHE A 288 2.91 9.41 -1.35
CA PHE A 288 2.44 8.22 -0.65
C PHE A 288 3.09 8.01 0.72
N GLU A 289 4.37 8.36 0.87
CA GLU A 289 5.12 8.25 2.13
C GLU A 289 4.54 9.24 3.15
N ILE A 290 4.42 10.52 2.79
CA ILE A 290 3.91 11.55 3.69
C ILE A 290 2.44 11.34 4.07
N TRP A 291 1.59 10.89 3.14
CA TRP A 291 0.19 10.56 3.45
C TRP A 291 0.07 9.43 4.50
N ASN A 292 0.91 8.40 4.41
CA ASN A 292 0.95 7.34 5.42
C ASN A 292 1.41 7.84 6.79
N LEU A 293 2.42 8.72 6.83
CA LEU A 293 2.93 9.33 8.07
C LEU A 293 1.91 10.27 8.72
N ILE A 294 1.17 11.06 7.93
CA ILE A 294 0.03 11.87 8.39
C ILE A 294 -1.10 10.97 8.91
N GLY A 295 -1.36 9.84 8.26
CA GLY A 295 -2.30 8.82 8.74
C GLY A 295 -1.98 8.32 10.15
N ILE A 296 -0.71 8.28 10.56
CA ILE A 296 -0.30 7.96 11.95
C ILE A 296 -0.70 9.11 12.90
N ALA A 297 -0.47 10.37 12.53
CA ALA A 297 -0.89 11.53 13.32
C ALA A 297 -2.42 11.55 13.51
N LYS A 298 -3.18 11.32 12.41
CA LYS A 298 -4.65 11.21 12.44
C LYS A 298 -5.13 10.10 13.38
N ARG A 299 -4.53 8.90 13.32
CA ARG A 299 -4.88 7.79 14.24
C ARG A 299 -4.55 8.10 15.70
N ASN A 300 -3.42 8.75 15.97
CA ASN A 300 -3.06 9.18 17.33
C ASN A 300 -4.00 10.28 17.85
N ALA A 301 -4.35 11.26 17.02
CA ALA A 301 -5.33 12.31 17.34
C ALA A 301 -6.72 11.74 17.63
N LEU A 302 -7.18 10.76 16.84
CA LEU A 302 -8.42 10.03 17.07
C LEU A 302 -8.39 9.30 18.43
N ARG A 303 -7.30 8.58 18.75
CA ARG A 303 -7.11 7.92 20.06
C ARG A 303 -7.17 8.90 21.23
N LEU A 304 -6.58 10.09 21.08
CA LEU A 304 -6.60 11.15 22.10
C LEU A 304 -7.93 11.94 22.16
N GLY A 305 -8.89 11.63 21.28
CA GLY A 305 -10.21 12.25 21.27
C GLY A 305 -10.28 13.64 20.64
N LEU A 306 -9.28 14.08 19.87
CA LEU A 306 -9.23 15.43 19.27
C LEU A 306 -10.41 15.74 18.31
N HIS A 307 -11.07 14.70 17.80
CA HIS A 307 -12.25 14.78 16.95
C HIS A 307 -13.57 15.05 17.71
N GLN A 308 -13.55 15.09 19.04
CA GLN A 308 -14.74 15.23 19.89
C GLN A 308 -14.78 16.64 20.50
N GLU A 309 -15.89 17.34 20.31
CA GLU A 309 -16.04 18.72 20.81
C GLU A 309 -16.16 18.82 22.34
N ARG A 310 -16.63 17.74 22.99
CA ARG A 310 -16.95 17.71 24.42
C ARG A 310 -16.43 16.43 25.06
N ILE A 311 -15.28 16.54 25.72
CA ILE A 311 -14.76 15.50 26.61
C ILE A 311 -14.91 16.02 28.05
N PRO A 312 -15.65 15.31 28.94
CA PRO A 312 -15.80 15.73 30.33
C PRO A 312 -14.44 15.86 31.05
N GLY A 313 -14.22 16.99 31.71
CA GLY A 313 -13.04 17.23 32.56
C GLY A 313 -11.85 17.93 31.88
N LEU A 314 -11.96 18.40 30.64
CA LEU A 314 -10.96 19.27 30.01
C LEU A 314 -11.22 20.76 30.31
N THR A 315 -10.16 21.57 30.39
CA THR A 315 -10.28 23.03 30.49
C THR A 315 -10.58 23.66 29.11
N PRO A 316 -11.15 24.89 29.06
CA PRO A 316 -11.35 25.60 27.79
C PRO A 316 -10.05 25.80 26.99
N PHE A 317 -8.92 26.01 27.68
CA PHE A 317 -7.60 26.08 27.06
C PHE A 317 -7.24 24.77 26.34
N GLU A 318 -7.42 23.63 26.99
CA GLU A 318 -7.12 22.33 26.39
C GLU A 318 -8.03 22.03 25.20
N VAL A 319 -9.31 22.41 25.27
CA VAL A 319 -10.27 22.27 24.15
C VAL A 319 -9.82 23.09 22.95
N GLU A 320 -9.43 24.35 23.13
CA GLU A 320 -8.97 25.21 22.04
C GLU A 320 -7.65 24.70 21.42
N MET A 321 -6.67 24.30 22.23
CA MET A 321 -5.43 23.71 21.71
C MET A 321 -5.68 22.42 20.92
N ARG A 322 -6.65 21.59 21.36
CA ARG A 322 -7.06 20.38 20.62
C ARG A 322 -7.71 20.72 19.27
N ARG A 323 -8.56 21.75 19.18
CA ARG A 323 -9.15 22.24 17.92
C ARG A 323 -8.07 22.68 16.93
N ARG A 324 -7.12 23.50 17.39
CA ARG A 324 -6.00 23.99 16.57
C ARG A 324 -5.16 22.85 15.99
N LEU A 325 -4.76 21.88 16.82
CA LEU A 325 -3.99 20.72 16.37
C LEU A 325 -4.79 19.80 15.44
N TRP A 326 -6.08 19.57 15.72
CA TRP A 326 -6.94 18.75 14.87
C TRP A 326 -7.11 19.35 13.47
N LEU A 327 -7.33 20.66 13.38
CA LEU A 327 -7.44 21.38 12.10
C LEU A 327 -6.18 21.17 11.24
N GLN A 328 -4.98 21.29 11.81
CA GLN A 328 -3.73 21.12 11.04
C GLN A 328 -3.54 19.68 10.56
N ILE A 329 -3.85 18.68 11.38
CA ILE A 329 -3.77 17.26 10.99
C ILE A 329 -4.75 16.96 9.86
N ILE A 330 -6.00 17.45 9.95
CA ILE A 330 -7.01 17.26 8.91
C ILE A 330 -6.65 18.00 7.63
N ALA A 331 -6.15 19.24 7.72
CA ALA A 331 -5.72 20.00 6.56
C ALA A 331 -4.55 19.29 5.83
N ALA A 332 -3.58 18.75 6.55
CA ALA A 332 -2.46 18.00 5.96
C ALA A 332 -2.92 16.68 5.31
N ASP A 333 -3.83 15.94 5.95
CA ASP A 333 -4.40 14.68 5.44
C ASP A 333 -5.19 14.91 4.14
N ILE A 334 -5.95 15.99 4.07
CA ILE A 334 -6.68 16.41 2.87
C ILE A 334 -5.72 16.84 1.76
N THR A 335 -4.76 17.74 2.04
CA THR A 335 -3.80 18.23 1.03
C THR A 335 -2.91 17.12 0.47
N SER A 336 -2.39 16.22 1.32
CA SER A 336 -1.55 15.09 0.87
C SER A 336 -2.34 14.08 0.03
N TYR A 337 -3.61 13.84 0.33
CA TYR A 337 -4.47 13.04 -0.54
C TYR A 337 -4.65 13.70 -1.92
N TYR A 338 -4.94 15.01 -2.00
CA TYR A 338 -5.11 15.70 -3.28
C TYR A 338 -3.83 15.61 -4.15
N ALA A 339 -2.65 15.63 -3.55
CA ALA A 339 -1.38 15.40 -4.26
C ALA A 339 -1.26 13.98 -4.84
N ILE A 340 -1.80 12.96 -4.16
CA ILE A 340 -1.86 11.58 -4.66
C ILE A 340 -2.88 11.43 -5.79
N SER A 341 -4.10 11.95 -5.64
CA SER A 341 -5.14 11.79 -6.69
C SER A 341 -4.81 12.52 -8.00
N ALA A 342 -3.93 13.52 -7.98
CA ALA A 342 -3.37 14.10 -9.19
C ALA A 342 -2.48 13.12 -10.00
N THR A 343 -2.12 11.96 -9.42
CA THR A 343 -1.30 10.91 -10.04
C THR A 343 -2.05 9.59 -10.29
N THR A 344 -3.28 9.41 -9.77
CA THR A 344 -4.05 8.17 -9.94
C THR A 344 -5.56 8.42 -10.02
N GLU A 345 -6.21 8.04 -11.13
CA GLU A 345 -7.66 8.24 -11.33
C GLU A 345 -8.55 7.37 -10.41
N ASN A 346 -7.99 6.36 -9.74
CA ASN A 346 -8.73 5.34 -8.96
C ASN A 346 -8.48 5.34 -7.45
N SER A 347 -7.78 6.33 -6.88
CA SER A 347 -7.72 6.46 -5.42
C SER A 347 -9.11 6.87 -4.90
N HIS A 348 -9.77 6.03 -4.09
CA HIS A 348 -11.07 6.34 -3.50
C HIS A 348 -10.95 7.15 -2.22
N TRP A 349 -11.73 8.24 -2.10
CA TRP A 349 -11.76 9.05 -0.89
C TRP A 349 -12.49 8.28 0.22
N PRO A 350 -11.87 8.03 1.39
CA PRO A 350 -12.56 7.32 2.46
C PRO A 350 -13.78 8.13 2.94
N GLU A 351 -14.96 7.49 2.99
CA GLU A 351 -16.19 8.06 3.55
C GLU A 351 -16.03 8.34 5.05
N SER A 352 -15.33 9.42 5.37
CA SER A 352 -15.20 9.97 6.71
C SER A 352 -15.88 11.32 6.74
N ASN A 353 -16.96 11.40 7.53
CA ASN A 353 -17.51 12.67 7.96
C ASN A 353 -16.46 13.33 8.87
N TYR A 354 -15.60 14.18 8.30
CA TYR A 354 -14.60 14.93 9.07
C TYR A 354 -15.33 15.92 9.98
N LYS A 355 -15.59 15.50 11.22
CA LYS A 355 -16.08 16.39 12.27
C LYS A 355 -14.90 17.18 12.83
N PHE A 356 -14.92 18.49 12.62
CA PHE A 356 -14.00 19.43 13.25
C PHE A 356 -14.72 20.75 13.56
N SER A 357 -14.62 21.19 14.81
CA SER A 357 -15.03 22.54 15.21
C SER A 357 -14.12 23.56 14.52
N ALA A 358 -14.61 24.79 14.33
CA ALA A 358 -13.69 25.89 14.08
C ALA A 358 -12.89 26.18 15.37
N PRO A 359 -11.58 26.48 15.29
CA PRO A 359 -10.88 27.18 16.37
C PRO A 359 -11.53 28.54 16.64
N SER A 360 -11.44 29.03 17.87
CA SER A 360 -12.04 30.32 18.23
C SER A 360 -11.20 31.51 17.72
N THR A 361 -11.88 32.57 17.26
CA THR A 361 -11.26 33.80 16.73
C THR A 361 -10.70 34.66 17.86
N VAL A 362 -9.50 34.32 18.32
CA VAL A 362 -8.83 34.89 19.49
C VAL A 362 -7.34 35.09 19.23
N ASN A 363 -6.70 35.99 19.97
CA ASN A 363 -5.24 36.07 19.99
C ASN A 363 -4.66 34.99 20.91
N ASP A 364 -3.38 34.63 20.71
CA ASP A 364 -2.69 33.69 21.60
C ASP A 364 -2.53 34.28 23.01
N SER A 365 -2.45 35.61 23.12
CA SER A 365 -2.48 36.35 24.39
C SER A 365 -3.79 36.25 25.17
N ASP A 366 -4.89 35.86 24.51
CA ASP A 366 -6.21 35.73 25.14
C ASP A 366 -6.41 34.36 25.81
N LEU A 367 -5.44 33.45 25.64
CA LEU A 367 -5.45 32.11 26.20
C LEU A 367 -4.58 31.99 27.44
N CYS A 368 -5.00 31.17 28.40
CA CYS A 368 -4.24 30.91 29.61
C CYS A 368 -4.50 29.47 30.11
N PRO A 369 -3.47 28.67 30.46
CA PRO A 369 -3.66 27.30 30.92
C PRO A 369 -4.57 27.12 32.15
N ILE A 370 -4.76 28.17 32.95
CA ILE A 370 -5.61 28.18 34.16
C ILE A 370 -6.99 28.84 33.95
N MET A 371 -7.40 29.11 32.70
CA MET A 371 -8.72 29.68 32.43
C MET A 371 -9.84 28.68 32.69
N GLU A 372 -10.89 29.10 33.39
CA GLU A 372 -12.07 28.29 33.70
C GLU A 372 -13.24 28.56 32.73
N GLU A 373 -13.31 29.78 32.18
CA GLU A 373 -14.30 30.20 31.18
C GLU A 373 -13.70 30.14 29.75
N PRO A 374 -14.51 29.88 28.71
CA PRO A 374 -14.05 29.94 27.32
C PRO A 374 -13.63 31.37 26.93
N PRO A 375 -12.65 31.54 26.04
CA PRO A 375 -12.21 32.87 25.62
C PRO A 375 -13.35 33.59 24.89
N THR A 376 -13.43 34.91 25.07
CA THR A 376 -14.40 35.74 24.34
C THR A 376 -13.99 35.86 22.88
N GLU A 377 -14.80 35.34 21.97
CA GLU A 377 -14.52 35.44 20.53
C GLU A 377 -14.58 36.90 20.06
N ARG A 378 -13.53 37.34 19.35
CA ARG A 378 -13.44 38.71 18.84
C ARG A 378 -14.27 38.83 17.57
N ALA A 379 -15.45 39.44 17.68
CA ALA A 379 -16.39 39.63 16.57
C ALA A 379 -15.89 40.60 15.46
N ALA A 380 -14.78 41.32 15.69
CA ALA A 380 -14.18 42.23 14.72
C ALA A 380 -12.68 42.40 14.95
N GLY A 381 -11.91 42.47 13.85
CA GLY A 381 -10.47 42.71 13.83
C GLY A 381 -9.66 41.48 13.42
N ALA A 382 -8.43 41.71 12.94
CA ALA A 382 -7.48 40.63 12.71
C ALA A 382 -7.01 40.04 14.05
N THR A 383 -6.85 38.72 14.08
CA THR A 383 -6.33 37.97 15.23
C THR A 383 -5.20 37.05 14.78
N ASP A 384 -4.42 36.54 15.72
CA ASP A 384 -3.32 35.59 15.44
C ASP A 384 -3.83 34.33 14.71
N MET A 385 -5.13 34.01 14.82
CA MET A 385 -5.78 32.88 14.15
C MET A 385 -6.26 33.16 12.71
N ILE A 386 -6.07 34.37 12.17
CA ILE A 386 -6.66 34.82 10.89
C ILE A 386 -6.41 33.84 9.72
N TYR A 387 -5.18 33.34 9.57
CA TYR A 387 -4.81 32.39 8.52
C TYR A 387 -5.41 30.99 8.74
N CYS A 388 -5.42 30.53 10.00
CA CYS A 388 -6.03 29.25 10.38
C CYS A 388 -7.56 29.28 10.17
N ASN A 389 -8.21 30.41 10.45
CA ASN A 389 -9.63 30.60 10.25
C ASN A 389 -10.01 30.60 8.76
N LEU A 390 -9.18 31.21 7.90
CA LEU A 390 -9.31 31.10 6.44
C LEU A 390 -9.29 29.63 5.99
N ARG A 391 -8.25 28.88 6.40
CA ARG A 391 -8.13 27.45 6.06
C ARG A 391 -9.32 26.65 6.62
N CYS A 392 -9.79 26.96 7.82
CA CYS A 392 -10.96 26.30 8.40
C CYS A 392 -12.25 26.54 7.60
N LYS A 393 -12.53 27.78 7.16
CA LYS A 393 -13.71 28.09 6.32
C LYS A 393 -13.64 27.33 4.99
N ILE A 394 -12.50 27.41 4.30
CA ILE A 394 -12.26 26.70 3.03
C ILE A 394 -12.45 25.19 3.19
N LEU A 395 -11.87 24.57 4.23
CA LEU A 395 -11.98 23.13 4.45
C LEU A 395 -13.41 22.68 4.78
N LYS A 396 -14.17 23.48 5.53
CA LYS A 396 -15.59 23.19 5.79
C LYS A 396 -16.41 23.23 4.49
N PHE A 397 -16.18 24.21 3.65
CA PHE A 397 -16.81 24.32 2.32
C PHE A 397 -16.47 23.11 1.43
N MET A 398 -15.20 22.70 1.36
CA MET A 398 -14.77 21.56 0.55
C MET A 398 -15.32 20.21 1.03
N VAL A 399 -15.46 20.01 2.34
CA VAL A 399 -15.95 18.74 2.94
C VAL A 399 -17.48 18.66 2.96
N GLY A 400 -18.16 19.81 2.98
CA GLY A 400 -19.62 19.93 3.09
C GLY A 400 -20.09 20.22 4.52
N ASN A 401 -21.21 20.94 4.63
CA ASN A 401 -21.82 21.31 5.91
C ASN A 401 -22.51 20.13 6.61
N GLU A 402 -22.89 20.34 7.89
CA GLU A 402 -23.58 19.33 8.74
C GLU A 402 -24.90 18.79 8.17
N SER A 403 -25.47 19.46 7.16
CA SER A 403 -26.63 19.03 6.37
C SER A 403 -26.34 17.89 5.39
N GLY A 404 -25.08 17.50 5.18
CA GLY A 404 -24.70 16.29 4.41
C GLY A 404 -24.69 16.45 2.88
N ILE A 405 -25.00 17.64 2.35
CA ILE A 405 -24.90 17.92 0.92
C ILE A 405 -23.45 18.28 0.58
N LYS A 406 -22.77 17.37 -0.14
CA LYS A 406 -21.47 17.65 -0.75
C LYS A 406 -21.73 18.27 -2.13
N LEU A 407 -21.32 19.54 -2.32
CA LEU A 407 -21.44 20.27 -3.59
C LEU A 407 -20.22 20.08 -4.51
N TRP A 408 -19.12 19.56 -3.95
CA TRP A 408 -17.82 19.46 -4.59
C TRP A 408 -17.45 18.00 -4.88
N LYS A 409 -16.98 17.74 -6.10
CA LYS A 409 -16.45 16.43 -6.51
C LYS A 409 -15.09 16.21 -5.84
N VAL A 410 -15.09 15.53 -4.70
CA VAL A 410 -13.86 15.07 -4.06
C VAL A 410 -13.28 13.92 -4.91
N PRO A 411 -12.02 13.99 -5.39
CA PRO A 411 -11.44 12.96 -6.23
C PRO A 411 -11.52 11.59 -5.55
N GLY A 412 -12.09 10.61 -6.26
CA GLY A 412 -12.26 9.24 -5.75
C GLY A 412 -13.59 8.91 -5.09
N HIS A 413 -14.48 9.87 -4.84
CA HIS A 413 -15.81 9.54 -4.32
C HIS A 413 -16.66 8.89 -5.43
N PRO A 414 -17.41 7.80 -5.16
CA PRO A 414 -18.53 7.42 -6.02
C PRO A 414 -19.47 8.60 -6.19
N TRP A 415 -20.03 8.79 -7.39
CA TRP A 415 -20.99 9.86 -7.70
C TRP A 415 -21.99 10.07 -6.55
N ASN A 416 -21.99 11.25 -5.95
CA ASN A 416 -23.04 11.65 -5.03
C ASN A 416 -24.21 12.20 -5.88
N PRO A 417 -25.40 11.58 -5.86
CA PRO A 417 -26.55 12.06 -6.63
C PRO A 417 -27.06 13.45 -6.21
N ALA A 418 -26.50 14.06 -5.15
CA ALA A 418 -26.71 15.47 -4.85
C ALA A 418 -25.89 16.38 -5.79
N VAL A 419 -24.65 16.01 -6.14
CA VAL A 419 -23.79 16.75 -7.09
C VAL A 419 -24.40 16.73 -8.49
N GLU A 420 -24.98 15.60 -8.91
CA GLU A 420 -25.77 15.46 -10.15
C GLU A 420 -26.93 16.46 -10.26
N ARG A 421 -27.52 16.84 -9.13
CA ARG A 421 -28.72 17.68 -9.07
C ARG A 421 -28.42 19.17 -8.92
N CYS A 422 -27.19 19.54 -8.58
CA CYS A 422 -26.78 20.94 -8.47
C CYS A 422 -26.22 21.45 -9.79
N SER A 423 -26.94 22.41 -10.39
CA SER A 423 -26.54 23.12 -11.60
C SER A 423 -25.25 23.91 -11.41
N ARG A 424 -24.57 24.22 -12.54
CA ARG A 424 -23.40 25.10 -12.55
C ARG A 424 -23.66 26.45 -11.85
N LEU A 425 -24.86 27.01 -12.04
CA LEU A 425 -25.23 28.32 -11.47
C LEU A 425 -25.34 28.25 -9.94
N GLU A 426 -25.88 27.17 -9.38
CA GLU A 426 -25.90 26.95 -7.93
C GLU A 426 -24.48 26.85 -7.38
N ARG A 427 -23.61 26.04 -8.00
CA ARG A 427 -22.21 25.88 -7.55
C ARG A 427 -21.40 27.19 -7.62
N GLU A 428 -21.61 28.04 -8.63
CA GLU A 428 -20.96 29.37 -8.69
C GLU A 428 -21.54 30.35 -7.65
N ASN A 429 -22.85 30.30 -7.39
CA ASN A 429 -23.46 31.09 -6.31
C ASN A 429 -22.88 30.70 -4.94
N ASP A 430 -22.64 29.41 -4.69
CA ASP A 430 -22.02 28.93 -3.44
C ASP A 430 -20.56 29.42 -3.31
N ILE A 431 -19.78 29.45 -4.40
CA ILE A 431 -18.44 30.08 -4.39
C ILE A 431 -18.55 31.58 -4.10
N ALA A 432 -19.52 32.27 -4.72
CA ALA A 432 -19.71 33.71 -4.52
C ALA A 432 -20.16 34.06 -3.08
N GLU A 433 -20.95 33.19 -2.44
CA GLU A 433 -21.30 33.32 -1.03
C GLU A 433 -20.07 33.08 -0.12
N LEU A 434 -19.28 32.04 -0.37
CA LEU A 434 -18.01 31.81 0.34
C LEU A 434 -17.03 32.99 0.16
N GLU A 435 -16.91 33.53 -1.05
CA GLU A 435 -16.06 34.69 -1.35
C GLU A 435 -16.53 35.90 -0.53
N LYS A 436 -17.83 36.18 -0.51
CA LYS A 436 -18.42 37.25 0.30
C LYS A 436 -18.20 37.04 1.80
N GLU A 437 -18.32 35.82 2.31
CA GLU A 437 -18.00 35.49 3.70
C GLU A 437 -16.51 35.73 4.01
N ILE A 438 -15.60 35.32 3.14
CA ILE A 438 -14.15 35.49 3.33
C ILE A 438 -13.78 36.98 3.29
N GLU A 439 -14.38 37.76 2.39
CA GLU A 439 -14.21 39.22 2.33
C GLU A 439 -14.65 39.90 3.62
N LEU A 440 -15.84 39.55 4.10
CA LEU A 440 -16.43 40.17 5.29
C LEU A 440 -15.75 39.69 6.58
N ASP A 441 -15.47 38.40 6.75
CA ASP A 441 -14.99 37.90 8.05
C ASP A 441 -13.47 38.00 8.21
N ILE A 442 -12.72 38.02 7.10
CA ILE A 442 -11.25 37.87 7.10
C ILE A 442 -10.56 39.01 6.34
N LEU A 443 -10.83 39.17 5.05
CA LEU A 443 -9.99 40.02 4.19
C LEU A 443 -10.15 41.51 4.48
N ARG A 444 -11.33 41.98 4.93
CA ARG A 444 -11.54 43.38 5.37
C ARG A 444 -10.65 43.81 6.55
N TYR A 445 -10.05 42.85 7.26
CA TYR A 445 -9.16 43.10 8.39
C TYR A 445 -7.67 42.87 8.07
N CYS A 446 -7.35 42.41 6.86
CA CYS A 446 -5.98 42.19 6.44
C CYS A 446 -5.25 43.53 6.22
N ASP A 447 -3.97 43.56 6.59
CA ASP A 447 -3.07 44.72 6.45
C ASP A 447 -1.96 44.35 5.47
N ILE A 448 -1.79 45.14 4.42
CA ILE A 448 -0.78 44.93 3.38
C ILE A 448 0.66 45.02 3.90
N LEU A 449 0.88 45.63 5.07
CA LEU A 449 2.19 45.70 5.72
C LEU A 449 2.52 44.46 6.55
N ASN A 450 1.53 43.65 6.93
CA ASN A 450 1.74 42.42 7.70
C ASN A 450 1.93 41.22 6.74
N PRO A 451 3.09 40.55 6.73
CA PRO A 451 3.36 39.41 5.86
C PRO A 451 2.32 38.27 5.96
N VAL A 452 1.81 37.98 7.15
CA VAL A 452 0.81 36.92 7.37
C VAL A 452 -0.54 37.31 6.76
N HIS A 453 -0.90 38.59 6.82
CA HIS A 453 -2.12 39.10 6.21
C HIS A 453 -2.04 39.11 4.68
N VAL A 454 -0.89 39.51 4.11
CA VAL A 454 -0.66 39.41 2.66
C VAL A 454 -0.75 37.96 2.18
N LEU A 455 -0.11 37.02 2.88
CA LEU A 455 -0.24 35.59 2.58
C LEU A 455 -1.70 35.11 2.69
N THR A 456 -2.44 35.57 3.70
CA THR A 456 -3.86 35.26 3.88
C THR A 456 -4.70 35.74 2.69
N VAL A 457 -4.51 36.98 2.23
CA VAL A 457 -5.17 37.53 1.03
C VAL A 457 -4.83 36.69 -0.20
N THR A 458 -3.54 36.45 -0.46
CA THR A 458 -3.11 35.74 -1.67
C THR A 458 -3.60 34.29 -1.69
N VAL A 459 -3.55 33.57 -0.57
CA VAL A 459 -4.06 32.20 -0.45
C VAL A 459 -5.58 32.14 -0.58
N ALA A 460 -6.32 33.14 -0.05
CA ALA A 460 -7.76 33.23 -0.22
C ALA A 460 -8.14 33.37 -1.71
N ARG A 461 -7.54 34.33 -2.41
CA ARG A 461 -7.82 34.58 -3.84
C ARG A 461 -7.44 33.38 -4.71
N LEU A 462 -6.23 32.84 -4.50
CA LEU A 462 -5.76 31.63 -5.19
C LEU A 462 -6.76 30.48 -5.02
N THR A 463 -7.21 30.23 -3.79
CA THR A 463 -8.13 29.10 -3.52
C THR A 463 -9.51 29.30 -4.12
N LEU A 464 -10.05 30.53 -4.12
CA LEU A 464 -11.30 30.85 -4.81
C LEU A 464 -11.20 30.66 -6.33
N CYS A 465 -10.10 31.13 -6.95
CA CYS A 465 -9.84 30.86 -8.37
C CYS A 465 -9.68 29.35 -8.66
N LYS A 466 -9.02 28.60 -7.78
CA LYS A 466 -8.89 27.15 -7.89
C LYS A 466 -10.23 26.42 -7.78
N LEU A 467 -11.12 26.83 -6.87
CA LEU A 467 -12.47 26.25 -6.74
C LEU A 467 -13.28 26.45 -8.04
N ARG A 468 -13.21 27.65 -8.64
CA ARG A 468 -13.84 27.93 -9.95
C ARG A 468 -13.24 27.09 -11.07
N PHE A 469 -11.92 26.94 -11.11
CA PHE A 469 -11.25 26.04 -12.07
C PHE A 469 -11.72 24.59 -11.91
N THR A 470 -11.69 24.03 -10.69
CA THR A 470 -12.10 22.64 -10.41
C THR A 470 -13.60 22.42 -10.68
N MET A 471 -14.45 23.43 -10.46
CA MET A 471 -15.86 23.38 -10.86
C MET A 471 -16.02 23.13 -12.36
N LEU A 472 -15.35 23.96 -13.19
CA LEU A 472 -15.44 23.90 -14.65
C LEU A 472 -14.76 22.63 -15.21
N GLU A 473 -13.63 22.22 -14.63
CA GLU A 473 -12.95 20.96 -14.95
C GLU A 473 -13.85 19.74 -14.68
N SER A 474 -14.63 19.73 -13.59
CA SER A 474 -15.52 18.61 -13.27
C SER A 474 -16.58 18.35 -14.36
N LEU A 475 -17.06 19.39 -15.04
CA LEU A 475 -18.04 19.31 -16.13
C LEU A 475 -17.45 18.69 -17.41
N ARG A 476 -16.13 18.81 -17.63
CA ARG A 476 -15.40 18.21 -18.78
C ARG A 476 -15.55 16.69 -18.82
N GLY A 477 -15.74 16.04 -17.67
CA GLY A 477 -15.86 14.58 -17.55
C GLY A 477 -17.28 14.01 -17.67
N GLU A 478 -18.32 14.86 -17.69
CA GLU A 478 -19.72 14.42 -17.61
C GLU A 478 -20.43 14.55 -18.98
N HIS A 479 -20.11 15.59 -19.76
CA HIS A 479 -20.49 15.70 -21.18
C HIS A 479 -19.41 16.44 -21.98
N LEU A 480 -18.68 15.72 -22.84
CA LEU A 480 -17.53 16.27 -23.60
C LEU A 480 -17.87 17.48 -24.49
N ASP A 481 -19.12 17.59 -24.94
CA ASP A 481 -19.58 18.55 -25.96
C ASP A 481 -20.37 19.75 -25.42
N GLN A 482 -20.58 19.89 -24.09
CA GLN A 482 -21.48 20.91 -23.52
C GLN A 482 -20.81 22.20 -23.00
N LEU A 483 -19.48 22.24 -22.84
CA LEU A 483 -18.78 23.46 -22.39
C LEU A 483 -18.83 24.54 -23.49
N THR A 484 -19.46 25.68 -23.16
CA THR A 484 -19.53 26.84 -24.07
C THR A 484 -18.14 27.44 -24.34
N VAL A 485 -18.03 28.36 -25.29
CA VAL A 485 -16.77 29.10 -25.53
C VAL A 485 -16.43 29.97 -24.30
N GLU A 486 -17.44 30.64 -23.74
CA GLU A 486 -17.34 31.45 -22.52
C GLU A 486 -16.82 30.63 -21.32
N ASP A 487 -17.27 29.37 -21.17
CA ASP A 487 -16.85 28.50 -20.06
C ASP A 487 -15.38 28.07 -20.19
N LYS A 488 -14.89 27.92 -21.42
CA LYS A 488 -13.48 27.61 -21.71
C LYS A 488 -12.58 28.82 -21.45
N GLU A 489 -13.05 30.03 -21.78
CA GLU A 489 -12.35 31.28 -21.47
C GLU A 489 -12.32 31.56 -19.95
N LEU A 490 -13.43 31.33 -19.24
CA LEU A 490 -13.51 31.44 -17.78
C LEU A 490 -12.58 30.43 -17.08
N MET A 491 -12.51 29.18 -17.56
CA MET A 491 -11.62 28.15 -17.03
C MET A 491 -10.14 28.51 -17.23
N LEU A 492 -9.77 29.02 -18.42
CA LEU A 492 -8.42 29.50 -18.69
C LEU A 492 -8.06 30.71 -17.81
N SER A 493 -8.98 31.68 -17.70
CA SER A 493 -8.81 32.86 -16.84
C SER A 493 -8.60 32.47 -15.38
N ALA A 494 -9.41 31.54 -14.85
CA ALA A 494 -9.25 31.00 -13.50
C ALA A 494 -7.90 30.31 -13.30
N ALA A 495 -7.45 29.47 -14.26
CA ALA A 495 -6.15 28.81 -14.21
C ALA A 495 -4.98 29.82 -14.22
N LEU A 496 -5.06 30.85 -15.07
CA LEU A 496 -4.05 31.91 -15.15
C LEU A 496 -3.96 32.70 -13.83
N ARG A 497 -5.11 33.07 -13.24
CA ARG A 497 -5.14 33.74 -11.93
C ARG A 497 -4.52 32.89 -10.82
N VAL A 498 -4.70 31.56 -10.84
CA VAL A 498 -4.03 30.66 -9.90
C VAL A 498 -2.51 30.77 -10.01
N LEU A 499 -1.94 30.70 -11.22
CA LEU A 499 -0.50 30.87 -11.43
C LEU A 499 -0.01 32.29 -11.08
N GLU A 500 -0.79 33.33 -11.38
CA GLU A 500 -0.45 34.72 -11.00
C GLU A 500 -0.29 34.86 -9.48
N TYR A 501 -1.27 34.41 -8.68
CA TYR A 501 -1.17 34.48 -7.21
C TYR A 501 -0.06 33.58 -6.65
N GLU A 502 0.20 32.44 -7.28
CA GLU A 502 1.34 31.58 -6.97
C GLU A 502 2.70 32.26 -7.26
N ASN A 503 2.82 33.01 -8.35
CA ASN A 503 4.03 33.75 -8.72
C ASN A 503 4.22 34.99 -7.84
N ILE A 504 3.15 35.72 -7.50
CA ILE A 504 3.18 36.85 -6.55
C ILE A 504 3.70 36.40 -5.19
N THR A 505 3.26 35.24 -4.70
CA THR A 505 3.72 34.69 -3.42
C THR A 505 5.22 34.39 -3.40
N TYR A 506 5.83 34.07 -4.55
CA TYR A 506 7.25 33.70 -4.65
C TYR A 506 8.16 34.88 -5.01
N SER A 507 7.63 35.91 -5.68
CA SER A 507 8.40 37.10 -6.05
C SER A 507 8.48 38.14 -4.92
N GLN A 508 7.59 38.08 -3.93
CA GLN A 508 7.54 39.05 -2.84
C GLN A 508 8.50 38.70 -1.68
N PRO A 509 9.52 39.54 -1.36
CA PRO A 509 10.53 39.20 -0.35
C PRO A 509 9.99 38.96 1.06
N SER A 510 8.90 39.62 1.45
CA SER A 510 8.26 39.41 2.75
C SER A 510 7.56 38.05 2.88
N MET A 511 7.36 37.31 1.78
CA MET A 511 6.77 35.96 1.80
C MET A 511 7.82 34.85 1.95
N GLN A 512 9.12 35.16 1.89
CA GLN A 512 10.21 34.19 1.85
C GLN A 512 10.13 33.17 3.01
N GLY A 513 9.80 33.63 4.22
CA GLY A 513 9.66 32.80 5.42
C GLY A 513 8.50 31.80 5.38
N PHE A 514 7.56 31.91 4.45
CA PHE A 514 6.40 31.02 4.33
C PHE A 514 6.46 30.08 3.12
N LEU A 515 7.51 30.15 2.28
CA LEU A 515 7.62 29.33 1.07
C LEU A 515 7.66 27.83 1.37
N TRP A 516 8.17 27.42 2.52
CA TRP A 516 8.15 26.02 2.98
C TRP A 516 6.73 25.41 3.01
N HIS A 517 5.70 26.24 3.24
CA HIS A 517 4.30 25.82 3.26
C HIS A 517 3.70 25.83 1.85
N THR A 518 4.03 26.84 1.02
CA THR A 518 3.44 26.99 -0.32
C THR A 518 4.07 26.06 -1.36
N GLN A 519 5.33 25.65 -1.18
CA GLN A 519 6.01 24.65 -2.03
C GLN A 519 5.30 23.29 -2.02
N GLN A 520 4.66 22.92 -0.91
CA GLN A 520 3.96 21.64 -0.76
C GLN A 520 2.63 21.57 -1.53
N SER A 521 2.25 22.62 -2.26
CA SER A 521 0.93 22.75 -2.91
C SER A 521 0.97 23.53 -4.23
N PHE A 522 1.95 23.23 -5.11
CA PHE A 522 1.94 23.80 -6.48
C PHE A 522 0.77 23.26 -7.32
N GLN A 523 0.12 24.13 -8.11
CA GLN A 523 -1.13 23.81 -8.80
C GLN A 523 -0.91 23.21 -10.20
N TRP A 524 -0.40 21.96 -10.23
CA TRP A 524 -0.06 21.23 -11.44
C TRP A 524 -1.18 21.16 -12.50
N SER A 525 -2.43 20.96 -12.10
CA SER A 525 -3.57 20.85 -13.04
C SER A 525 -3.83 22.15 -13.81
N CYS A 526 -3.69 23.31 -13.16
CA CYS A 526 -3.82 24.60 -13.81
C CYS A 526 -2.70 24.83 -14.84
N LEU A 527 -1.45 24.48 -14.50
CA LEU A 527 -0.31 24.57 -15.44
C LEU A 527 -0.49 23.65 -16.65
N ILE A 528 -0.89 22.39 -16.45
CA ILE A 528 -1.18 21.44 -17.53
C ILE A 528 -2.29 21.98 -18.44
N HIS A 529 -3.37 22.51 -17.86
CA HIS A 529 -4.47 23.08 -18.65
C HIS A 529 -4.04 24.27 -19.52
N ILE A 530 -3.21 25.17 -18.97
CA ILE A 530 -2.68 26.31 -19.72
C ILE A 530 -1.76 25.85 -20.86
N LEU A 531 -0.89 24.87 -20.62
CA LEU A 531 -0.03 24.30 -21.68
C LEU A 531 -0.84 23.56 -22.77
N GLU A 532 -1.89 22.82 -22.39
CA GLU A 532 -2.85 22.23 -23.33
C GLU A 532 -3.59 23.29 -24.18
N HIS A 533 -3.87 24.45 -23.60
CA HIS A 533 -4.50 25.55 -24.33
C HIS A 533 -3.49 26.19 -25.30
N LEU A 534 -2.27 26.47 -24.85
CA LEU A 534 -1.20 27.06 -25.67
C LEU A 534 -0.80 26.21 -26.87
N LYS A 535 -0.87 24.88 -26.77
CA LYS A 535 -0.69 23.96 -27.92
C LYS A 535 -1.78 24.09 -28.99
N ARG A 536 -2.98 24.56 -28.63
CA ARG A 536 -4.12 24.76 -29.56
C ARG A 536 -4.19 26.20 -30.07
N ASN A 537 -3.87 27.17 -29.21
CA ASN A 537 -3.90 28.60 -29.50
C ASN A 537 -2.54 29.22 -29.11
N PRO A 538 -1.50 29.14 -29.97
CA PRO A 538 -0.15 29.61 -29.66
C PRO A 538 -0.01 31.15 -29.68
N HIS A 539 -1.03 31.88 -30.11
CA HIS A 539 -1.02 33.33 -30.30
C HIS A 539 -2.25 34.01 -29.70
N GLY A 540 -2.07 35.26 -29.24
CA GLY A 540 -3.11 36.10 -28.65
C GLY A 540 -2.65 36.74 -27.33
N GLU A 541 -3.33 37.79 -26.88
CA GLU A 541 -2.95 38.52 -25.66
C GLU A 541 -2.96 37.61 -24.41
N GLN A 542 -3.91 36.68 -24.32
CA GLN A 542 -3.95 35.67 -23.26
C GLN A 542 -2.80 34.66 -23.36
N ALA A 543 -2.36 34.29 -24.57
CA ALA A 543 -1.24 33.39 -24.78
C ALA A 543 0.09 34.03 -24.34
N GLU A 544 0.29 35.32 -24.63
CA GLU A 544 1.46 36.07 -24.15
C GLU A 544 1.50 36.16 -22.62
N LYS A 545 0.36 36.50 -21.98
CA LYS A 545 0.24 36.52 -20.51
C LYS A 545 0.51 35.13 -19.91
N ALA A 546 -0.01 34.06 -20.52
CA ALA A 546 0.22 32.70 -20.09
C ALA A 546 1.70 32.30 -20.14
N TRP A 547 2.40 32.61 -21.25
CA TRP A 547 3.82 32.32 -21.39
C TRP A 547 4.69 33.09 -20.39
N GLU A 548 4.33 34.34 -20.07
CA GLU A 548 5.01 35.13 -19.04
C GLU A 548 4.80 34.54 -17.63
N GLN A 549 3.57 34.12 -17.29
CA GLN A 549 3.32 33.44 -16.00
C GLN A 549 4.05 32.09 -15.90
N ILE A 550 4.13 31.32 -17.00
CA ILE A 550 4.94 30.09 -17.04
C ILE A 550 6.42 30.43 -16.83
N ARG A 551 6.97 31.42 -17.54
CA ARG A 551 8.36 31.87 -17.38
C ARG A 551 8.66 32.23 -15.93
N MET A 552 7.82 33.06 -15.31
CA MET A 552 7.95 33.41 -13.89
C MET A 552 7.91 32.18 -12.97
N SER A 553 7.03 31.21 -13.22
CA SER A 553 6.96 29.99 -12.41
C SER A 553 8.25 29.16 -12.49
N TYR A 554 8.85 29.03 -13.67
CA TYR A 554 10.14 28.34 -13.84
C TYR A 554 11.30 29.13 -13.21
N ASP A 555 11.39 30.44 -13.44
CA ASP A 555 12.47 31.29 -12.91
C ASP A 555 12.45 31.36 -11.37
N LEU A 556 11.27 31.48 -10.75
CA LEU A 556 11.09 31.54 -9.30
C LEU A 556 11.20 30.16 -8.62
N ARG A 557 11.09 29.05 -9.38
CA ARG A 557 11.10 27.68 -8.83
C ARG A 557 12.04 26.76 -9.62
N PRO A 558 13.38 26.88 -9.44
CA PRO A 558 14.35 26.03 -10.12
C PRO A 558 14.17 24.52 -9.88
N CYS A 559 13.48 24.12 -8.81
CA CYS A 559 13.11 22.73 -8.53
C CYS A 559 12.23 22.09 -9.63
N LEU A 560 11.52 22.86 -10.46
CA LEU A 560 10.71 22.34 -11.57
C LEU A 560 11.55 21.67 -12.68
N TYR A 561 12.83 22.03 -12.83
CA TYR A 561 13.72 21.50 -13.87
C TYR A 561 15.08 20.99 -13.35
N GLN A 562 15.45 21.25 -12.09
CA GLN A 562 16.64 20.68 -11.44
C GLN A 562 16.41 19.21 -11.02
N MET A 563 16.19 18.33 -12.00
CA MET A 563 15.84 16.90 -11.82
C MET A 563 16.86 16.06 -11.03
N HIS A 564 18.05 16.60 -10.75
CA HIS A 564 19.10 15.91 -10.01
C HIS A 564 18.89 15.85 -8.48
N LYS A 565 17.95 16.64 -7.92
CA LYS A 565 17.66 16.68 -6.48
C LYS A 565 16.30 16.09 -6.09
N HIS A 566 15.27 16.24 -6.94
CA HIS A 566 13.91 15.78 -6.65
C HIS A 566 13.33 15.06 -7.88
N LYS A 567 13.25 13.73 -7.84
CA LYS A 567 12.70 12.91 -8.92
C LYS A 567 11.19 12.76 -8.79
N ILE A 568 10.45 13.83 -9.10
CA ILE A 568 8.99 13.81 -9.19
C ILE A 568 8.61 13.45 -10.63
N PRO A 569 7.99 12.28 -10.93
CA PRO A 569 7.71 11.85 -12.30
C PRO A 569 6.92 12.89 -13.12
N LEU A 570 5.95 13.54 -12.47
CA LEU A 570 5.10 14.59 -13.05
C LEU A 570 5.89 15.79 -13.61
N CYS A 571 7.04 16.15 -13.02
CA CYS A 571 7.90 17.22 -13.54
C CYS A 571 8.46 16.85 -14.93
N THR A 572 8.78 15.58 -15.17
CA THR A 572 9.30 15.11 -16.46
C THR A 572 8.27 15.30 -17.57
N THR A 573 7.03 14.86 -17.32
CA THR A 573 5.92 14.98 -18.27
C THR A 573 5.57 16.45 -18.57
N ILE A 574 5.55 17.30 -17.53
CA ILE A 574 5.24 18.72 -17.70
C ILE A 574 6.38 19.43 -18.45
N ASN A 575 7.64 19.11 -18.17
CA ASN A 575 8.77 19.65 -18.93
C ASN A 575 8.73 19.24 -20.41
N GLN A 576 8.28 18.01 -20.73
CA GLN A 576 8.01 17.61 -22.11
C GLN A 576 6.85 18.42 -22.73
N LEU A 577 5.71 18.52 -22.04
CA LEU A 577 4.55 19.28 -22.52
C LEU A 577 4.88 20.77 -22.76
N SER A 578 5.71 21.37 -21.90
CA SER A 578 6.25 22.73 -22.05
C SER A 578 7.10 22.88 -23.32
N LEU A 579 7.99 21.92 -23.60
CA LEU A 579 8.80 21.91 -24.82
C LEU A 579 7.93 21.80 -26.08
N GLU A 580 6.91 20.95 -26.07
CA GLU A 580 6.01 20.78 -27.22
C GLU A 580 5.13 22.00 -27.47
N ALA A 581 4.59 22.61 -26.40
CA ALA A 581 3.86 23.87 -26.49
C ALA A 581 4.74 25.00 -27.06
N TRP A 582 6.02 25.03 -26.67
CA TRP A 582 6.98 25.99 -27.19
C TRP A 582 7.32 25.73 -28.67
N GLN A 583 7.51 24.46 -29.07
CA GLN A 583 7.79 24.09 -30.47
C GLN A 583 6.66 24.51 -31.41
N VAL A 584 5.39 24.34 -31.02
CA VAL A 584 4.24 24.81 -31.81
C VAL A 584 4.27 26.34 -31.96
N ARG A 585 4.66 27.06 -30.90
CA ARG A 585 4.82 28.52 -30.94
C ARG A 585 5.97 28.96 -31.86
N GLU A 586 7.09 28.26 -31.84
CA GLU A 586 8.24 28.51 -32.73
C GLU A 586 7.88 28.27 -34.20
N THR A 587 7.16 27.18 -34.52
CA THR A 587 6.76 26.90 -35.91
C THR A 587 5.81 27.96 -36.46
N CYS A 588 4.77 28.36 -35.70
CA CYS A 588 3.83 29.36 -36.19
C CYS A 588 4.46 30.77 -36.23
N ALA A 589 5.39 31.09 -35.32
CA ALA A 589 6.16 32.34 -35.43
C ALA A 589 7.10 32.36 -36.64
N PHE A 590 7.72 31.23 -37.00
CA PHE A 590 8.53 31.11 -38.21
C PHE A 590 7.68 31.26 -39.48
N GLU A 591 6.49 30.66 -39.53
CA GLU A 591 5.52 30.82 -40.62
C GLU A 591 5.05 32.28 -40.77
N ASP A 592 4.86 32.99 -39.66
CA ASP A 592 4.50 34.42 -39.61
C ASP A 592 5.71 35.38 -39.80
N GLY A 593 6.94 34.86 -39.97
CA GLY A 593 8.16 35.68 -40.11
C GLY A 593 8.57 36.44 -38.84
N ARG A 594 8.09 36.03 -37.66
CA ARG A 594 8.37 36.64 -36.36
C ARG A 594 9.52 35.94 -35.64
N VAL A 595 10.50 36.70 -35.17
CA VAL A 595 11.60 36.17 -34.34
C VAL A 595 11.16 36.13 -32.87
N LEU A 596 11.11 34.94 -32.28
CA LEU A 596 10.89 34.76 -30.83
C LEU A 596 12.21 34.72 -30.07
N ILE A 597 12.20 35.23 -28.84
CA ILE A 597 13.30 35.07 -27.88
C ILE A 597 13.02 33.82 -27.05
N THR A 598 13.87 32.79 -27.17
CA THR A 598 13.76 31.53 -26.41
C THR A 598 14.10 31.76 -24.93
N PRO A 599 13.20 31.45 -23.98
CA PRO A 599 13.47 31.58 -22.55
C PRO A 599 14.60 30.67 -22.07
N THR A 600 15.31 31.11 -21.03
CA THR A 600 16.40 30.38 -20.35
C THR A 600 16.00 28.96 -19.94
N TYR A 601 14.82 28.77 -19.36
CA TYR A 601 14.32 27.46 -18.94
C TYR A 601 14.06 26.53 -20.14
N ILE A 602 13.55 27.05 -21.26
CA ILE A 602 13.36 26.25 -22.50
C ILE A 602 14.71 25.79 -23.03
N SER A 603 15.70 26.68 -23.13
CA SER A 603 17.06 26.36 -23.57
C SER A 603 17.71 25.28 -22.69
N PHE A 604 17.52 25.35 -21.37
CA PHE A 604 18.00 24.33 -20.43
C PHE A 604 17.29 22.98 -20.63
N LEU A 605 15.96 22.97 -20.81
CA LEU A 605 15.20 21.74 -21.07
C LEU A 605 15.58 21.09 -22.42
N GLN A 606 15.87 21.89 -23.45
CA GLN A 606 16.40 21.43 -24.73
C GLN A 606 17.81 20.80 -24.56
N GLU A 607 18.71 21.44 -23.80
CA GLU A 607 20.06 20.91 -23.52
C GLU A 607 20.00 19.56 -22.78
N GLN A 608 19.12 19.43 -21.78
CA GLN A 608 18.91 18.17 -21.04
C GLN A 608 18.41 17.06 -21.98
N ARG A 609 17.45 17.35 -22.86
CA ARG A 609 16.93 16.40 -23.86
C ARG A 609 18.06 15.90 -24.79
N THR A 610 18.92 16.80 -25.26
CA THR A 610 20.05 16.47 -26.14
C THR A 610 21.10 15.62 -25.42
N ARG A 611 21.40 15.90 -24.14
CA ARG A 611 22.31 15.08 -23.31
C ARG A 611 21.80 13.67 -23.03
N VAL A 612 20.48 13.47 -22.96
CA VAL A 612 19.87 12.14 -22.85
C VAL A 612 19.93 11.40 -24.19
N ALA A 613 19.67 12.09 -25.31
CA ALA A 613 19.74 11.50 -26.64
C ALA A 613 21.16 11.04 -27.01
N SER A 614 22.20 11.83 -26.72
CA SER A 614 23.60 11.47 -27.01
C SER A 614 24.06 10.22 -26.23
N LYS A 615 23.64 10.07 -24.97
CA LYS A 615 23.91 8.87 -24.16
C LYS A 615 23.28 7.59 -24.74
N HIS A 616 22.17 7.70 -25.46
CA HIS A 616 21.56 6.55 -26.14
C HIS A 616 22.27 6.19 -27.46
N GLN A 617 22.90 7.16 -28.14
CA GLN A 617 23.68 6.88 -29.34
C GLN A 617 25.01 6.17 -29.04
N GLU A 618 25.74 6.55 -27.99
CA GLU A 618 26.97 5.84 -27.58
C GLU A 618 26.73 4.36 -27.23
N THR A 619 25.56 4.02 -26.65
CA THR A 619 25.20 2.62 -26.34
C THR A 619 24.81 1.76 -27.55
N SER A 620 24.81 2.31 -28.77
CA SER A 620 24.42 1.59 -30.00
C SER A 620 25.59 1.25 -30.94
N SER A 621 26.83 1.51 -30.52
CA SER A 621 28.05 1.36 -31.34
C SER A 621 29.21 0.66 -30.64
N GLU A 622 29.14 -0.66 -30.48
CA GLU A 622 30.33 -1.53 -30.46
C GLU A 622 30.18 -2.63 -31.53
N PRO A 623 31.26 -3.00 -32.27
CA PRO A 623 31.12 -3.77 -33.50
C PRO A 623 31.12 -5.28 -33.31
N SER A 624 30.29 -5.97 -34.11
CA SER A 624 30.36 -7.42 -34.30
C SER A 624 31.68 -7.84 -34.95
N SER A 625 32.47 -8.69 -34.28
CA SER A 625 33.61 -9.36 -34.91
C SER A 625 33.17 -10.67 -35.57
N VAL A 626 33.06 -10.68 -36.90
CA VAL A 626 33.07 -11.90 -37.71
C VAL A 626 34.35 -11.90 -38.54
N VAL A 627 35.11 -12.98 -38.42
CA VAL A 627 36.33 -13.23 -39.17
C VAL A 627 35.96 -13.71 -40.56
N ASP A 628 36.49 -13.07 -41.61
CA ASP A 628 37.00 -13.84 -42.74
C ASP A 628 38.17 -13.15 -43.46
N SER A 629 38.94 -13.97 -44.17
CA SER A 629 40.30 -13.68 -44.67
C SER A 629 40.31 -13.33 -46.19
N PRO A 630 41.47 -12.99 -46.80
CA PRO A 630 41.55 -11.82 -47.69
C PRO A 630 41.46 -12.12 -49.18
N GLN A 631 41.09 -11.10 -49.97
CA GLN A 631 41.57 -10.98 -51.35
C GLN A 631 41.62 -9.53 -51.87
N THR A 632 42.47 -9.35 -52.88
CA THR A 632 43.08 -8.10 -53.38
C THR A 632 42.22 -7.33 -54.41
N PRO A 633 42.60 -6.09 -54.78
CA PRO A 633 41.69 -5.08 -55.35
C PRO A 633 41.69 -5.04 -56.88
N GLU A 634 40.74 -4.29 -57.46
CA GLU A 634 40.90 -3.71 -58.80
C GLU A 634 40.04 -2.43 -59.00
N ASP A 635 40.63 -1.48 -59.72
CA ASP A 635 40.15 -0.25 -60.38
C ASP A 635 38.65 0.09 -60.33
N GLY A 636 38.26 1.31 -59.95
CA GLY A 636 38.34 2.53 -60.80
C GLY A 636 36.94 3.19 -60.78
N SER A 637 36.70 4.44 -61.18
CA SER A 637 37.52 5.50 -61.77
C SER A 637 36.73 6.82 -61.67
N GLU A 638 37.41 7.97 -61.51
CA GLU A 638 36.97 9.34 -61.92
C GLU A 638 35.62 9.90 -61.38
N GLY A 639 35.52 11.14 -60.88
CA GLY A 639 36.49 12.22 -60.71
C GLY A 639 35.79 13.59 -60.71
N VAL A 640 36.55 14.68 -60.46
CA VAL A 640 36.23 16.08 -60.88
C VAL A 640 35.03 16.75 -60.15
N LEU A 641 35.08 17.97 -59.60
CA LEU A 641 36.15 18.85 -59.10
C LEU A 641 35.48 20.00 -58.29
N LEU A 642 36.24 20.65 -57.41
CA LEU A 642 35.96 21.96 -56.74
C LEU A 642 35.85 23.11 -57.80
N PRO A 643 35.56 24.42 -57.51
CA PRO A 643 35.87 25.14 -56.25
C PRO A 643 35.07 26.47 -55.92
N LEU A 644 35.61 27.27 -54.95
CA LEU A 644 35.43 28.74 -54.72
C LEU A 644 34.03 29.22 -54.19
N GLU A 645 33.85 30.30 -53.41
CA GLU A 645 34.74 31.39 -52.91
C GLU A 645 34.12 32.20 -51.73
N ASN A 646 34.97 32.75 -50.84
CA ASN A 646 34.86 34.01 -50.02
C ASN A 646 33.58 34.35 -49.19
N PHE A 647 33.51 35.31 -48.24
CA PHE A 647 34.39 36.31 -47.58
C PHE A 647 34.17 36.17 -46.05
N GLU A 648 35.17 36.16 -45.16
CA GLU A 648 35.92 37.29 -44.57
C GLU A 648 35.12 38.37 -43.79
N GLN A 649 35.48 38.44 -42.49
CA GLN A 649 35.73 39.62 -41.61
C GLN A 649 34.55 40.56 -41.24
N GLU A 650 34.12 40.68 -39.97
CA GLU A 650 34.76 41.23 -38.73
C GLU A 650 34.24 42.68 -38.45
N ILE A 651 34.40 43.18 -37.20
CA ILE A 651 34.34 44.60 -36.77
C ILE A 651 33.00 45.19 -36.19
N VAL A 652 32.93 45.17 -34.84
CA VAL A 652 32.74 46.32 -33.89
C VAL A 652 31.37 47.01 -33.66
N SER A 653 31.14 47.29 -32.35
CA SER A 653 30.50 48.47 -31.73
C SER A 653 29.20 48.28 -30.95
N TRP A 654 29.20 48.76 -29.70
CA TRP A 654 28.03 49.10 -28.89
C TRP A 654 27.73 50.60 -29.03
N ALA A 655 26.48 51.00 -29.28
CA ALA A 655 25.97 52.33 -28.92
C ALA A 655 24.43 52.43 -29.02
N GLU A 656 23.85 53.19 -28.09
CA GLU A 656 22.62 54.02 -28.23
C GLU A 656 21.26 53.36 -28.54
N TRP A 657 20.10 53.92 -28.20
CA TRP A 657 19.58 54.73 -27.08
C TRP A 657 18.12 55.11 -27.44
N ASN A 658 17.19 54.86 -26.52
CA ASN A 658 15.94 55.60 -26.26
C ASN A 658 15.17 56.37 -27.37
N SER A 659 13.91 55.97 -27.58
CA SER A 659 12.72 56.83 -27.77
C SER A 659 11.45 55.99 -27.50
N TRP A 660 10.52 56.32 -26.58
CA TRP A 660 9.49 57.38 -26.67
C TRP A 660 8.63 57.21 -27.96
N ASP A 661 7.28 57.23 -27.96
CA ASP A 661 6.32 57.54 -26.89
C ASP A 661 4.88 57.03 -27.20
N ILE A 662 4.03 57.07 -26.17
CA ILE A 662 2.53 57.09 -26.11
C ILE A 662 1.71 57.12 -27.42
N ALA A 663 0.67 56.27 -27.53
CA ALA A 663 -0.75 56.68 -27.74
C ALA A 663 -1.77 55.51 -27.85
N SER A 664 -2.86 55.58 -27.06
CA SER A 664 -4.12 54.85 -27.33
C SER A 664 -5.05 55.70 -28.20
N PRO A 665 -6.05 55.08 -28.86
CA PRO A 665 -7.41 55.56 -28.66
C PRO A 665 -8.46 54.43 -28.48
N ASN A 666 -9.47 54.70 -27.65
CA ASN A 666 -10.67 53.90 -27.48
C ASN A 666 -11.88 54.75 -27.93
N PRO A 667 -12.97 54.16 -28.46
CA PRO A 667 -14.24 54.38 -27.76
C PRO A 667 -15.32 53.25 -27.86
N ARG A 668 -15.89 52.90 -26.69
CA ARG A 668 -17.35 52.67 -26.40
C ARG A 668 -18.03 51.46 -27.06
N HIS A 669 -18.94 50.67 -26.46
CA HIS A 669 -19.65 50.59 -25.16
C HIS A 669 -20.02 49.08 -24.94
N THR A 670 -20.51 48.53 -23.82
CA THR A 670 -21.06 49.05 -22.53
C THR A 670 -20.85 48.01 -21.41
N ASP A 671 -20.98 48.39 -20.14
CA ASP A 671 -20.57 47.61 -18.96
C ASP A 671 -21.70 46.94 -18.16
N ILE A 672 -21.37 45.86 -17.44
CA ILE A 672 -21.57 45.73 -15.97
C ILE A 672 -20.30 45.03 -15.40
N PRO A 673 -19.67 45.50 -14.30
CA PRO A 673 -18.24 45.23 -14.05
C PRO A 673 -17.92 44.13 -13.01
N PHE A 674 -16.78 43.44 -13.22
CA PHE A 674 -16.08 42.64 -12.21
C PHE A 674 -14.75 43.35 -11.84
N PHE A 675 -14.66 43.81 -10.58
CA PHE A 675 -13.54 44.41 -9.82
C PHE A 675 -12.30 45.09 -10.47
N SER A 676 -11.97 46.27 -9.92
CA SER A 676 -10.80 47.10 -10.22
C SER A 676 -9.49 46.64 -9.54
N PRO A 677 -8.30 46.96 -10.10
CA PRO A 677 -7.00 46.69 -9.48
C PRO A 677 -6.57 47.75 -8.44
N MET A 678 -5.74 47.33 -7.47
CA MET A 678 -5.00 48.21 -6.54
C MET A 678 -3.71 48.78 -7.20
N PRO A 679 -3.22 49.96 -6.77
CA PRO A 679 -2.12 50.66 -7.42
C PRO A 679 -0.74 50.08 -7.10
N SER A 680 0.20 50.25 -8.04
CA SER A 680 1.60 49.85 -7.90
C SER A 680 2.40 50.81 -7.01
N LEU A 681 3.32 50.24 -6.22
CA LEU A 681 4.29 50.95 -5.39
C LEU A 681 5.71 50.52 -5.78
N ASN A 682 6.29 51.22 -6.75
CA ASN A 682 7.74 51.25 -6.97
C ASN A 682 8.24 52.63 -6.54
N HIS A 683 9.24 52.66 -5.65
CA HIS A 683 10.00 53.87 -5.40
C HIS A 683 11.49 53.53 -5.25
N ASP A 684 12.31 54.29 -5.98
CA ASP A 684 13.75 54.11 -6.08
C ASP A 684 14.49 54.46 -4.79
N ILE A 685 15.57 53.72 -4.50
CA ILE A 685 16.72 54.26 -3.77
C ILE A 685 18.00 53.83 -4.50
N HIS A 686 18.59 54.75 -5.26
CA HIS A 686 19.99 54.66 -5.69
C HIS A 686 20.94 55.00 -4.54
N GLY A 687 22.11 54.34 -4.49
CA GLY A 687 23.11 54.62 -3.44
C GLY A 687 24.50 54.01 -3.69
N TYR A 688 25.24 54.53 -4.67
CA TYR A 688 26.71 54.66 -4.72
C TYR A 688 27.59 53.69 -3.88
N HIS A 689 28.37 52.81 -4.52
CA HIS A 689 29.81 53.07 -4.83
C HIS A 689 30.55 51.86 -5.46
N ASP A 690 31.21 52.13 -6.58
CA ASP A 690 32.39 51.43 -7.14
C ASP A 690 33.59 52.42 -6.97
N PRO A 691 34.89 52.15 -7.29
CA PRO A 691 35.50 50.90 -7.78
C PRO A 691 36.86 50.52 -7.16
N GLY A 692 37.40 49.38 -7.60
CA GLY A 692 38.86 49.18 -7.81
C GLY A 692 39.42 47.84 -7.31
N GLN A 693 40.39 47.19 -7.96
CA GLN A 693 41.03 47.34 -9.27
C GLN A 693 42.14 46.26 -9.32
N ALA A 694 42.57 45.84 -10.52
CA ALA A 694 43.86 45.17 -10.79
C ALA A 694 44.10 43.74 -10.20
N GLN A 695 44.90 42.85 -10.79
CA GLN A 695 45.29 42.52 -12.18
C GLN A 695 46.39 41.42 -12.10
N ASN A 696 46.41 40.51 -13.08
CA ASN A 696 47.62 39.93 -13.70
C ASN A 696 48.51 38.85 -13.01
N LEU A 697 48.61 37.72 -13.74
CA LEU A 697 49.84 37.02 -14.20
C LEU A 697 50.73 36.21 -13.22
N VAL A 698 50.52 34.88 -13.22
CA VAL A 698 51.42 33.82 -13.78
C VAL A 698 52.93 34.18 -13.86
N PRO A 699 53.89 33.40 -13.26
CA PRO A 699 54.43 32.25 -14.01
C PRO A 699 55.06 31.02 -13.26
N SER A 700 54.99 29.88 -13.96
CA SER A 700 55.87 28.69 -14.04
C SER A 700 57.05 28.45 -13.07
N THR A 701 57.24 27.18 -12.66
CA THR A 701 58.38 26.31 -13.07
C THR A 701 58.15 24.83 -12.70
N VAL A 702 58.94 23.92 -13.27
CA VAL A 702 58.73 22.44 -13.32
C VAL A 702 59.91 21.68 -12.69
N SER A 703 59.73 20.36 -12.43
CA SER A 703 60.72 19.31 -12.05
C SER A 703 61.03 19.15 -10.54
N ASP A 704 61.19 17.95 -9.96
CA ASP A 704 60.85 16.57 -10.40
C ASP A 704 60.87 15.57 -9.21
N VAL A 705 60.57 14.29 -9.47
CA VAL A 705 60.86 13.07 -8.66
C VAL A 705 59.83 12.56 -7.60
N VAL A 706 58.86 11.79 -8.11
CA VAL A 706 58.45 10.42 -7.71
C VAL A 706 58.38 10.01 -6.21
N LEU A 707 57.15 9.71 -5.74
CA LEU A 707 56.81 8.58 -4.85
C LEU A 707 55.43 7.98 -5.28
N PRO A 708 55.10 6.72 -4.93
CA PRO A 708 54.19 5.92 -5.75
C PRO A 708 52.68 6.08 -5.45
N GLY A 709 51.87 6.03 -6.51
CA GLY A 709 50.52 5.46 -6.44
C GLY A 709 49.41 6.31 -5.84
N THR A 710 49.42 7.63 -6.01
CA THR A 710 48.25 8.47 -5.69
C THR A 710 47.09 8.18 -6.63
N VAL A 711 46.12 7.37 -6.18
CA VAL A 711 44.82 7.27 -6.84
C VAL A 711 44.10 8.62 -6.71
N SER A 712 43.73 9.21 -7.84
CA SER A 712 42.92 10.43 -7.88
C SER A 712 41.52 10.14 -7.31
N VAL A 713 41.22 10.64 -6.12
CA VAL A 713 39.85 10.60 -5.55
C VAL A 713 39.00 11.70 -6.19
N THR A 714 38.75 11.55 -7.48
CA THR A 714 37.84 12.38 -8.27
C THR A 714 36.48 11.69 -8.35
N GLY A 715 35.43 12.41 -7.92
CA GLY A 715 34.04 11.97 -8.05
C GLY A 715 33.57 11.04 -6.93
N HIS A 716 32.56 11.48 -6.18
CA HIS A 716 31.80 10.60 -5.31
C HIS A 716 31.00 9.61 -6.17
N ASN A 717 31.57 8.44 -6.47
CA ASN A 717 30.82 7.32 -7.03
C ASN A 717 29.75 6.87 -6.02
N THR A 718 28.49 6.88 -6.44
CA THR A 718 27.40 6.20 -5.73
C THR A 718 27.61 4.70 -5.86
N PHE A 719 27.17 3.90 -4.89
CA PHE A 719 27.05 2.46 -5.12
C PHE A 719 26.15 2.25 -6.36
N PRO A 720 26.57 1.48 -7.37
CA PRO A 720 25.84 1.39 -8.63
C PRO A 720 24.70 0.36 -8.48
N TYR A 721 23.64 0.73 -7.77
CA TYR A 721 22.51 -0.14 -7.43
C TYR A 721 21.96 -0.88 -8.65
N GLU A 722 21.67 -0.18 -9.75
CA GLU A 722 21.23 -0.80 -11.01
C GLU A 722 22.23 -1.82 -11.57
N ALA A 723 23.53 -1.52 -11.57
CA ALA A 723 24.55 -2.47 -12.00
C ALA A 723 24.67 -3.66 -11.05
N PHE A 724 24.42 -3.46 -9.75
CA PHE A 724 24.36 -4.55 -8.78
C PHE A 724 23.13 -5.42 -9.00
N TYR A 725 21.93 -4.85 -9.17
CA TYR A 725 20.69 -5.58 -9.50
C TYR A 725 20.87 -6.38 -10.79
N GLN A 726 21.40 -5.72 -11.83
CA GLN A 726 21.74 -6.35 -13.10
C GLN A 726 22.74 -7.49 -12.89
N SER A 727 23.79 -7.32 -12.07
CA SER A 727 24.73 -8.41 -11.73
C SER A 727 24.09 -9.59 -10.99
N GLN A 728 23.04 -9.36 -10.17
CA GLN A 728 22.31 -10.46 -9.51
C GLN A 728 21.39 -11.18 -10.50
N ILE A 729 20.75 -10.43 -11.40
CA ILE A 729 19.93 -10.98 -12.50
C ILE A 729 20.81 -11.75 -13.48
N ASP A 730 22.00 -11.26 -13.81
CA ASP A 730 22.90 -11.91 -14.76
C ASP A 730 23.55 -13.15 -14.16
N LYS A 731 23.88 -13.17 -12.85
CA LYS A 731 24.17 -14.43 -12.14
C LYS A 731 23.03 -15.43 -12.28
N LYS A 732 21.77 -14.99 -12.19
CA LYS A 732 20.58 -15.85 -12.35
C LYS A 732 20.36 -16.33 -13.78
N LYS A 733 20.78 -15.57 -14.80
CA LYS A 733 20.78 -16.01 -16.19
C LYS A 733 21.94 -16.98 -16.46
N GLN A 734 23.13 -16.67 -15.95
CA GLN A 734 24.36 -17.45 -16.10
C GLN A 734 24.28 -18.80 -15.37
N ASP A 735 23.65 -18.85 -14.18
CA ASP A 735 23.36 -20.10 -13.46
C ASP A 735 22.06 -20.80 -13.94
N GLN A 736 21.44 -20.28 -15.01
CA GLN A 736 20.22 -20.80 -15.65
C GLN A 736 19.01 -20.97 -14.71
N SER A 737 19.02 -20.36 -13.52
CA SER A 737 17.91 -20.42 -12.56
C SER A 737 16.93 -19.22 -12.65
N TYR A 738 17.17 -18.28 -13.56
CA TYR A 738 16.23 -17.20 -13.88
C TYR A 738 14.89 -17.75 -14.38
N ARG A 739 13.78 -17.26 -13.80
CA ARG A 739 12.45 -17.84 -13.97
C ARG A 739 11.63 -17.05 -14.99
N TYR A 740 11.16 -17.73 -16.03
CA TYR A 740 10.18 -17.22 -16.98
C TYR A 740 8.80 -17.80 -16.66
N PHE A 741 7.86 -16.96 -16.21
CA PHE A 741 6.50 -17.41 -15.92
C PHE A 741 5.64 -17.46 -17.19
N ARG A 742 4.98 -18.61 -17.43
CA ARG A 742 3.96 -18.75 -18.48
C ARG A 742 2.60 -18.29 -17.91
N SER A 743 1.92 -17.38 -18.59
CA SER A 743 0.62 -16.83 -18.17
C SER A 743 -0.52 -17.79 -18.56
N ILE A 744 -1.02 -18.56 -17.58
CA ILE A 744 -1.95 -19.68 -17.76
C ILE A 744 -3.21 -19.48 -16.89
N SER A 745 -4.37 -19.36 -17.54
CA SER A 745 -5.68 -19.20 -16.89
C SER A 745 -6.48 -20.50 -16.93
N ARG A 746 -6.77 -21.09 -15.76
CA ARG A 746 -7.47 -22.38 -15.64
C ARG A 746 -8.96 -22.25 -15.94
N ILE A 747 -9.52 -23.17 -16.71
CA ILE A 747 -10.95 -23.18 -17.06
C ILE A 747 -11.70 -23.98 -16.00
N GLN A 748 -12.62 -23.35 -15.25
CA GLN A 748 -13.41 -24.02 -14.21
C GLN A 748 -14.22 -25.20 -14.78
N ASN A 749 -15.00 -24.94 -15.82
CA ASN A 749 -15.98 -25.89 -16.37
C ASN A 749 -15.35 -26.94 -17.31
N GLU A 750 -14.04 -26.85 -17.55
CA GLU A 750 -13.29 -27.78 -18.41
C GLU A 750 -12.00 -28.26 -17.73
N PHE A 751 -11.95 -28.28 -16.40
CA PHE A 751 -10.80 -28.79 -15.67
C PHE A 751 -10.54 -30.27 -16.07
N PRO A 752 -9.32 -30.67 -16.51
CA PRO A 752 -8.01 -30.08 -16.23
C PRO A 752 -7.43 -29.07 -17.25
N PHE A 753 -8.22 -28.48 -18.15
CA PHE A 753 -7.69 -27.52 -19.14
C PHE A 753 -7.47 -26.09 -18.62
N ALA A 754 -6.56 -25.39 -19.29
CA ALA A 754 -6.26 -23.96 -19.11
C ALA A 754 -5.96 -23.29 -20.46
N ILE A 755 -5.98 -21.96 -20.50
CA ILE A 755 -5.65 -21.15 -21.69
C ILE A 755 -4.40 -20.32 -21.42
N CYS A 756 -3.45 -20.33 -22.35
CA CYS A 756 -2.31 -19.42 -22.35
C CYS A 756 -2.69 -18.05 -22.92
N ALA A 757 -2.68 -17.01 -22.07
CA ALA A 757 -3.13 -15.67 -22.45
C ALA A 757 -2.35 -15.07 -23.63
N ARG A 758 -1.05 -15.40 -23.77
CA ARG A 758 -0.18 -14.88 -24.84
C ARG A 758 -0.43 -15.52 -26.22
N THR A 759 -0.92 -16.76 -26.26
CA THR A 759 -1.00 -17.56 -27.50
C THR A 759 -2.40 -18.05 -27.82
N GLY A 760 -3.38 -17.81 -26.95
CA GLY A 760 -4.71 -18.42 -27.02
C GLY A 760 -4.72 -19.95 -26.81
N LYS A 761 -3.55 -20.56 -26.61
CA LYS A 761 -3.37 -22.02 -26.65
C LYS A 761 -4.02 -22.69 -25.45
N LYS A 762 -4.95 -23.62 -25.71
CA LYS A 762 -5.55 -24.49 -24.70
C LYS A 762 -4.58 -25.62 -24.36
N VAL A 763 -4.26 -25.79 -23.08
CA VAL A 763 -3.27 -26.74 -22.57
C VAL A 763 -3.83 -27.54 -21.40
N ASN A 764 -3.35 -28.78 -21.22
CA ASN A 764 -3.69 -29.62 -20.08
C ASN A 764 -2.82 -29.24 -18.87
N VAL A 765 -3.42 -29.06 -17.68
CA VAL A 765 -2.73 -28.60 -16.45
C VAL A 765 -3.00 -29.48 -15.23
N LEU A 766 -1.98 -29.57 -14.39
CA LEU A 766 -1.97 -30.41 -13.19
C LEU A 766 -2.33 -29.56 -11.94
N GLY A 767 -3.56 -29.66 -11.42
CA GLY A 767 -4.03 -28.80 -10.32
C GLY A 767 -5.31 -29.24 -9.60
N MET A 768 -5.81 -28.43 -8.66
CA MET A 768 -7.03 -28.70 -7.87
C MET A 768 -7.87 -27.43 -7.70
N GLY A 769 -9.10 -27.52 -7.18
CA GLY A 769 -9.97 -26.34 -6.94
C GLY A 769 -11.20 -26.17 -7.85
N GLY A 770 -11.60 -27.21 -8.59
CA GLY A 770 -12.85 -27.21 -9.39
C GLY A 770 -14.09 -27.75 -8.65
N ASN A 771 -14.08 -27.82 -7.31
CA ASN A 771 -15.17 -28.44 -6.55
C ASN A 771 -16.36 -27.47 -6.44
N ALA A 772 -17.53 -27.88 -6.96
CA ALA A 772 -18.74 -27.06 -6.96
C ALA A 772 -19.16 -26.59 -5.55
N ALA A 773 -19.11 -27.44 -4.53
CA ALA A 773 -19.50 -27.07 -3.16
C ALA A 773 -18.58 -25.98 -2.57
N VAL A 774 -17.30 -26.00 -2.93
CA VAL A 774 -16.33 -24.95 -2.55
C VAL A 774 -16.66 -23.64 -3.24
N ILE A 775 -16.94 -23.69 -4.55
CA ILE A 775 -17.23 -22.50 -5.36
C ILE A 775 -18.55 -21.84 -4.92
N THR A 776 -19.60 -22.62 -4.67
CA THR A 776 -20.88 -22.13 -4.15
C THR A 776 -20.69 -21.45 -2.78
N ALA A 777 -19.95 -22.06 -1.85
CA ALA A 777 -19.66 -21.45 -0.55
C ALA A 777 -18.88 -20.13 -0.67
N MET A 778 -17.92 -20.05 -1.60
CA MET A 778 -17.18 -18.81 -1.89
C MET A 778 -18.10 -17.72 -2.45
N GLN A 779 -18.98 -18.05 -3.40
CA GLN A 779 -19.94 -17.10 -3.99
C GLN A 779 -20.95 -16.57 -2.97
N GLN A 780 -21.51 -17.45 -2.13
CA GLN A 780 -22.42 -17.06 -1.05
C GLN A 780 -21.73 -16.12 -0.05
N ALA A 781 -20.51 -16.43 0.36
CA ALA A 781 -19.75 -15.60 1.28
C ALA A 781 -19.32 -14.25 0.67
N LEU A 782 -19.01 -14.17 -0.63
CA LEU A 782 -18.80 -12.90 -1.34
C LEU A 782 -20.05 -12.02 -1.28
N ASN A 783 -21.23 -12.59 -1.58
CA ASN A 783 -22.49 -11.86 -1.59
C ASN A 783 -22.92 -11.38 -0.20
N MET A 784 -22.59 -12.13 0.86
CA MET A 784 -23.01 -11.84 2.23
C MET A 784 -22.03 -10.97 3.02
N TYR A 785 -20.71 -11.17 2.83
CA TYR A 785 -19.66 -10.55 3.64
C TYR A 785 -18.67 -9.69 2.84
N GLY A 786 -18.81 -9.63 1.52
CA GLY A 786 -17.90 -8.90 0.64
C GLY A 786 -16.54 -9.57 0.46
N ALA A 787 -15.61 -8.85 -0.17
CA ALA A 787 -14.33 -9.40 -0.63
C ALA A 787 -13.25 -9.50 0.46
N ASN A 788 -13.20 -8.56 1.41
CA ASN A 788 -12.10 -8.41 2.38
C ASN A 788 -12.65 -8.50 3.82
N SER A 789 -11.86 -9.03 4.76
CA SER A 789 -12.23 -9.09 6.19
C SER A 789 -12.22 -7.71 6.87
N GLY A 790 -11.66 -6.68 6.23
CA GLY A 790 -11.67 -5.30 6.70
C GLY A 790 -10.64 -4.97 7.80
N GLY A 791 -9.87 -5.95 8.27
CA GLY A 791 -8.83 -5.73 9.29
C GLY A 791 -8.17 -7.00 9.78
N SER A 792 -7.32 -6.88 10.81
CA SER A 792 -6.62 -8.00 11.43
C SER A 792 -7.53 -8.80 12.37
N ARG A 793 -7.08 -9.96 12.83
CA ARG A 793 -7.81 -10.80 13.81
C ARG A 793 -8.21 -10.08 15.09
N ASN A 794 -7.53 -9.01 15.48
CA ASN A 794 -7.86 -8.23 16.68
C ASN A 794 -8.71 -6.98 16.39
N ILE A 795 -8.81 -6.54 15.12
CA ILE A 795 -9.42 -5.27 14.73
C ILE A 795 -10.38 -5.56 13.57
N ALA A 796 -11.66 -5.76 13.89
CA ALA A 796 -12.78 -6.06 12.96
C ALA A 796 -12.66 -7.34 12.10
N GLY A 797 -11.46 -7.90 11.89
CA GLY A 797 -11.23 -9.07 11.03
C GLY A 797 -11.43 -10.43 11.69
N HIS A 798 -12.24 -10.57 12.75
CA HIS A 798 -12.59 -11.87 13.32
C HIS A 798 -14.10 -12.07 13.31
N SER A 799 -14.54 -13.21 12.78
CA SER A 799 -15.94 -13.51 12.53
C SER A 799 -16.22 -15.01 12.73
N PRO A 800 -17.51 -15.43 12.84
CA PRO A 800 -17.87 -16.83 12.97
C PRO A 800 -17.34 -17.75 11.86
N LEU A 801 -17.09 -17.22 10.65
CA LEU A 801 -16.43 -17.97 9.56
C LEU A 801 -15.00 -18.40 9.93
N VAL A 802 -14.26 -17.56 10.67
CA VAL A 802 -12.92 -17.89 11.16
C VAL A 802 -13.00 -18.98 12.22
N GLU A 803 -13.93 -18.85 13.16
CA GLU A 803 -14.12 -19.81 14.25
C GLU A 803 -14.55 -21.18 13.72
N SER A 804 -15.49 -21.21 12.76
CA SER A 804 -15.94 -22.44 12.09
C SER A 804 -14.80 -23.12 11.33
N LEU A 805 -13.99 -22.35 10.59
CA LEU A 805 -12.82 -22.88 9.88
C LEU A 805 -11.77 -23.44 10.84
N GLU A 806 -11.42 -22.72 11.91
CA GLU A 806 -10.46 -23.19 12.92
C GLU A 806 -10.98 -24.43 13.68
N ALA A 807 -12.28 -24.51 13.94
CA ALA A 807 -12.92 -25.71 14.49
C ALA A 807 -12.85 -26.91 13.52
N SER A 808 -13.18 -26.73 12.24
CA SER A 808 -13.08 -27.78 11.22
C SER A 808 -11.65 -28.29 11.03
N ILE A 809 -10.64 -27.42 11.11
CA ILE A 809 -9.22 -27.80 11.06
C ILE A 809 -8.84 -28.62 12.29
N ALA A 810 -9.24 -28.18 13.48
CA ALA A 810 -9.00 -28.90 14.72
C ALA A 810 -9.67 -30.29 14.71
N GLU A 811 -10.87 -30.40 14.15
CA GLU A 811 -11.59 -31.66 14.00
C GLU A 811 -10.92 -32.62 12.99
N LEU A 812 -10.48 -32.09 11.84
CA LEU A 812 -9.79 -32.85 10.79
C LEU A 812 -8.56 -33.59 11.34
N HIS A 813 -7.79 -32.94 12.20
CA HIS A 813 -6.56 -33.46 12.81
C HIS A 813 -6.76 -34.06 14.20
N LYS A 814 -8.00 -34.05 14.74
CA LYS A 814 -8.35 -34.44 16.12
C LYS A 814 -7.56 -33.69 17.20
N LYS A 815 -7.17 -32.43 16.95
CA LYS A 815 -6.38 -31.63 17.89
C LYS A 815 -7.26 -30.66 18.70
N PRO A 816 -6.83 -30.24 19.91
CA PRO A 816 -7.64 -29.36 20.76
C PRO A 816 -7.92 -27.96 20.21
N ALA A 817 -7.10 -27.43 19.31
CA ALA A 817 -7.27 -26.12 18.67
C ALA A 817 -6.50 -26.02 17.35
N ALA A 818 -6.85 -25.03 16.52
CA ALA A 818 -6.12 -24.67 15.31
C ALA A 818 -6.05 -23.14 15.15
N LEU A 819 -5.19 -22.67 14.25
CA LEU A 819 -5.00 -21.26 13.94
C LEU A 819 -4.78 -21.07 12.43
N TYR A 820 -5.56 -20.20 11.79
CA TYR A 820 -5.54 -19.99 10.33
C TYR A 820 -4.73 -18.75 9.92
N PHE A 821 -4.01 -18.87 8.80
CA PHE A 821 -3.05 -17.91 8.24
C PHE A 821 -3.30 -17.69 6.74
N GLY A 822 -2.81 -16.56 6.22
CA GLY A 822 -2.91 -16.23 4.79
C GLY A 822 -2.22 -17.23 3.84
N SER A 823 -1.24 -18.01 4.31
CA SER A 823 -0.58 -19.06 3.53
C SER A 823 0.08 -20.13 4.42
N GLY A 824 0.36 -21.31 3.86
CA GLY A 824 1.15 -22.35 4.55
C GLY A 824 2.59 -21.92 4.84
N TYR A 825 3.16 -21.02 4.03
CA TYR A 825 4.46 -20.40 4.30
C TYR A 825 4.41 -19.59 5.60
N ALA A 826 3.40 -18.72 5.74
CA ALA A 826 3.22 -17.89 6.93
C ALA A 826 2.94 -18.73 8.19
N ALA A 827 2.16 -19.82 8.07
CA ALA A 827 1.90 -20.73 9.19
C ALA A 827 3.20 -21.38 9.71
N ASN A 828 4.04 -21.90 8.81
CA ASN A 828 5.34 -22.48 9.15
C ASN A 828 6.29 -21.46 9.78
N GLU A 829 6.51 -20.33 9.10
CA GLU A 829 7.46 -19.30 9.53
C GLU A 829 7.08 -18.78 10.91
N ALA A 830 5.82 -18.35 11.08
CA ALA A 830 5.33 -17.75 12.32
C ALA A 830 5.39 -18.72 13.50
N ALA A 831 5.03 -19.99 13.29
CA ALA A 831 5.02 -20.99 14.35
C ALA A 831 6.43 -21.40 14.80
N LEU A 832 7.34 -21.68 13.86
CA LEU A 832 8.73 -22.04 14.18
C LEU A 832 9.52 -20.86 14.76
N SER A 833 9.34 -19.67 14.20
CA SER A 833 9.94 -18.42 14.70
C SER A 833 9.49 -18.13 16.14
N THR A 834 8.21 -18.35 16.44
CA THR A 834 7.68 -18.22 17.81
C THR A 834 8.21 -19.32 18.73
N LEU A 835 8.13 -20.60 18.35
CA LEU A 835 8.61 -21.71 19.17
C LEU A 835 10.09 -21.56 19.55
N GLY A 836 10.96 -21.29 18.58
CA GLY A 836 12.40 -21.16 18.83
C GLY A 836 12.78 -19.92 19.65
N SER A 837 12.02 -18.83 19.54
CA SER A 837 12.28 -17.60 20.32
C SER A 837 11.70 -17.62 21.73
N GLN A 838 10.67 -18.42 22.00
CA GLN A 838 10.02 -18.50 23.32
C GLN A 838 10.48 -19.70 24.16
N LEU A 839 10.94 -20.79 23.55
CA LEU A 839 11.49 -21.95 24.28
C LEU A 839 12.94 -21.66 24.72
N PRO A 840 13.27 -21.67 26.03
CA PRO A 840 14.57 -21.25 26.52
C PRO A 840 15.67 -22.26 26.13
N GLY A 841 16.66 -21.80 25.36
CA GLY A 841 17.74 -22.67 24.88
C GLY A 841 17.28 -23.73 23.86
N CYS A 842 16.22 -23.43 23.09
CA CYS A 842 15.65 -24.32 22.09
C CYS A 842 16.67 -24.79 21.04
N ILE A 843 16.58 -26.08 20.68
CA ILE A 843 17.36 -26.69 19.60
C ILE A 843 16.43 -27.32 18.57
N PHE A 844 16.53 -26.88 17.31
CA PHE A 844 15.85 -27.50 16.18
C PHE A 844 16.68 -28.63 15.56
N PHE A 845 16.04 -29.76 15.30
CA PHE A 845 16.54 -30.88 14.49
C PHE A 845 15.75 -30.87 13.18
N SER A 846 16.30 -30.23 12.14
CA SER A 846 15.66 -30.04 10.85
C SER A 846 16.10 -31.12 9.87
N ASP A 847 15.16 -31.77 9.17
CA ASP A 847 15.48 -32.56 7.98
C ASP A 847 16.17 -31.66 6.94
N GLU A 848 17.14 -32.21 6.20
CA GLU A 848 17.91 -31.45 5.21
C GLU A 848 17.08 -31.00 3.99
N LEU A 849 15.96 -31.66 3.70
CA LEU A 849 15.06 -31.33 2.59
C LEU A 849 13.82 -30.52 3.01
N ASN A 850 13.75 -30.04 4.26
CA ASN A 850 12.64 -29.22 4.75
C ASN A 850 12.36 -28.00 3.86
N HIS A 851 11.09 -27.73 3.60
CA HIS A 851 10.63 -26.59 2.83
C HIS A 851 11.19 -25.24 3.34
N ALA A 852 11.44 -24.31 2.42
CA ALA A 852 12.05 -23.01 2.69
C ALA A 852 11.35 -22.20 3.81
N SER A 853 10.02 -22.32 3.95
CA SER A 853 9.28 -21.68 5.04
C SER A 853 9.65 -22.18 6.43
N MET A 854 9.99 -23.47 6.55
CA MET A 854 10.44 -24.06 7.82
C MET A 854 11.86 -23.62 8.13
N ILE A 855 12.73 -23.68 7.12
CA ILE A 855 14.12 -23.20 7.21
C ILE A 855 14.15 -21.73 7.68
N GLU A 856 13.30 -20.88 7.12
CA GLU A 856 13.30 -19.45 7.44
C GLU A 856 12.66 -19.14 8.80
N GLY A 857 11.60 -19.84 9.21
CA GLY A 857 11.08 -19.77 10.58
C GLY A 857 12.13 -20.17 11.63
N ILE A 858 12.87 -21.25 11.37
CA ILE A 858 13.99 -21.70 12.22
C ILE A 858 15.10 -20.64 12.26
N ARG A 859 15.51 -20.07 11.12
CA ARG A 859 16.55 -19.02 11.07
C ARG A 859 16.12 -17.74 11.79
N ASN A 860 14.88 -17.28 11.58
CA ASN A 860 14.33 -16.07 12.19
C ASN A 860 14.20 -16.19 13.72
N SER A 861 13.98 -17.41 14.23
CA SER A 861 13.96 -17.67 15.68
C SER A 861 15.29 -17.40 16.39
N LYS A 862 16.41 -17.45 15.67
CA LYS A 862 17.80 -17.43 16.18
C LYS A 862 18.17 -18.59 17.15
N ALA A 863 17.30 -19.58 17.31
CA ALA A 863 17.58 -20.79 18.07
C ALA A 863 18.71 -21.61 17.43
N GLN A 864 19.33 -22.49 18.21
CA GLN A 864 20.31 -23.44 17.67
C GLN A 864 19.59 -24.38 16.70
N LYS A 865 20.25 -24.69 15.57
CA LYS A 865 19.73 -25.65 14.58
C LYS A 865 20.79 -26.69 14.26
N ILE A 866 20.33 -27.91 14.07
CA ILE A 866 21.10 -29.09 13.68
C ILE A 866 20.36 -29.71 12.50
N ILE A 867 21.09 -30.02 11.44
CA ILE A 867 20.52 -30.63 10.23
C ILE A 867 20.80 -32.12 10.30
N TRP A 868 19.76 -32.94 10.15
CA TRP A 868 19.89 -34.40 10.02
C TRP A 868 19.64 -34.83 8.57
N ARG A 869 20.20 -35.99 8.20
CA ARG A 869 20.12 -36.53 6.83
C ARG A 869 18.69 -36.95 6.53
N HIS A 870 18.26 -36.77 5.29
CA HIS A 870 16.87 -36.92 4.88
C HIS A 870 16.30 -38.29 5.27
N ASN A 871 15.28 -38.31 6.14
CA ASN A 871 14.66 -39.53 6.68
C ASN A 871 15.62 -40.55 7.36
N ASP A 872 16.86 -40.16 7.69
CA ASP A 872 17.81 -40.99 8.41
C ASP A 872 17.60 -40.93 9.93
N LEU A 873 16.79 -41.86 10.42
CA LEU A 873 16.51 -42.04 11.85
C LEU A 873 17.74 -42.29 12.71
N ARG A 874 18.80 -42.93 12.18
CA ARG A 874 20.02 -43.22 12.97
C ARG A 874 20.79 -41.94 13.23
N HIS A 875 20.99 -41.14 12.18
CA HIS A 875 21.63 -39.84 12.33
C HIS A 875 20.80 -38.89 13.21
N LEU A 876 19.47 -38.91 13.10
CA LEU A 876 18.59 -38.18 14.01
C LEU A 876 18.75 -38.62 15.48
N GLU A 877 18.80 -39.93 15.74
CA GLU A 877 19.02 -40.48 17.10
C GLU A 877 20.40 -40.10 17.66
N GLU A 878 21.47 -40.24 16.86
CA GLU A 878 22.84 -39.83 17.23
C GLU A 878 22.89 -38.35 17.63
N LEU A 879 22.26 -37.47 16.85
CA LEU A 879 22.21 -36.03 17.12
C LEU A 879 21.35 -35.71 18.36
N LEU A 880 20.19 -36.35 18.53
CA LEU A 880 19.33 -36.15 19.71
C LEU A 880 20.01 -36.62 21.00
N ALA A 881 20.71 -37.75 20.96
CA ALA A 881 21.43 -38.33 22.10
C ALA A 881 22.60 -37.47 22.60
N SER A 882 23.10 -36.54 21.76
CA SER A 882 24.17 -35.61 22.16
C SER A 882 23.72 -34.48 23.10
N PHE A 883 22.41 -34.36 23.39
CA PHE A 883 21.85 -33.34 24.29
C PHE A 883 21.10 -33.93 25.49
N PRO A 884 21.13 -33.28 26.67
CA PRO A 884 20.32 -33.68 27.81
C PRO A 884 18.83 -33.76 27.47
N LYS A 885 18.12 -34.74 28.04
CA LYS A 885 16.67 -34.92 27.80
C LYS A 885 15.87 -33.64 28.09
N GLU A 886 16.27 -32.89 29.11
CA GLU A 886 15.50 -31.72 29.60
C GLU A 886 15.78 -30.41 28.83
N THR A 887 16.74 -30.42 27.89
CA THR A 887 16.90 -29.32 26.92
C THR A 887 15.66 -29.27 26.02
N PRO A 888 15.01 -28.11 25.81
CA PRO A 888 13.90 -27.99 24.86
C PRO A 888 14.36 -28.28 23.43
N LYS A 889 13.73 -29.25 22.78
CA LYS A 889 14.07 -29.69 21.42
C LYS A 889 12.83 -29.72 20.54
N VAL A 890 12.99 -29.40 19.25
CA VAL A 890 11.94 -29.52 18.24
C VAL A 890 12.49 -30.31 17.05
N ILE A 891 11.85 -31.44 16.71
CA ILE A 891 12.14 -32.17 15.47
C ILE A 891 11.21 -31.63 14.39
N ALA A 892 11.77 -31.02 13.36
CA ALA A 892 11.03 -30.39 12.27
C ALA A 892 11.21 -31.17 10.96
N PHE A 893 10.12 -31.63 10.35
CA PHE A 893 10.12 -32.49 9.16
C PHE A 893 8.83 -32.36 8.34
N GLU A 894 8.85 -32.74 7.05
CA GLU A 894 7.64 -32.89 6.22
C GLU A 894 7.09 -34.34 6.33
N SER A 895 5.77 -34.53 6.33
CA SER A 895 5.17 -35.87 6.24
C SER A 895 5.36 -36.48 4.85
N LEU A 896 5.35 -35.62 3.82
CA LEU A 896 5.45 -35.96 2.40
C LEU A 896 6.20 -34.84 1.68
N TYR A 897 7.44 -35.12 1.27
CA TYR A 897 8.35 -34.09 0.78
C TYR A 897 8.02 -33.63 -0.63
N SER A 898 7.85 -32.33 -0.79
CA SER A 898 7.23 -31.72 -1.97
C SER A 898 7.88 -32.04 -3.33
N MET A 899 9.21 -32.26 -3.41
CA MET A 899 9.97 -32.36 -4.67
C MET A 899 10.44 -33.78 -5.04
N CYS A 900 10.60 -34.67 -4.07
CA CYS A 900 10.97 -36.08 -4.26
C CYS A 900 9.78 -37.03 -4.07
N GLY A 901 8.74 -36.62 -3.32
CA GLY A 901 7.58 -37.46 -3.02
C GLY A 901 7.85 -38.56 -1.99
N THR A 902 9.01 -38.52 -1.31
CA THR A 902 9.30 -39.41 -0.17
C THR A 902 8.34 -39.10 0.99
N ILE A 903 8.17 -40.09 1.86
CA ILE A 903 7.28 -40.03 3.02
C ILE A 903 8.14 -40.29 4.26
N ALA A 904 7.95 -39.50 5.32
CA ALA A 904 8.72 -39.66 6.54
C ALA A 904 8.34 -40.93 7.33
N PRO A 905 9.27 -41.55 8.07
CA PRO A 905 8.98 -42.57 9.07
C PRO A 905 8.40 -41.90 10.34
N ILE A 906 7.17 -41.38 10.24
CA ILE A 906 6.57 -40.49 11.24
C ILE A 906 6.43 -41.18 12.61
N SER A 907 6.16 -42.49 12.67
CA SER A 907 5.99 -43.20 13.95
C SER A 907 7.30 -43.27 14.74
N GLU A 908 8.36 -43.58 14.02
CA GLU A 908 9.71 -43.74 14.54
C GLU A 908 10.32 -42.38 14.94
N ILE A 909 9.99 -41.31 14.20
CA ILE A 909 10.31 -39.93 14.62
C ILE A 909 9.61 -39.57 15.94
N CYS A 910 8.33 -39.95 16.12
CA CYS A 910 7.63 -39.76 17.39
C CYS A 910 8.24 -40.62 18.52
N ASP A 911 8.66 -41.85 18.25
CA ASP A 911 9.36 -42.70 19.22
C ASP A 911 10.66 -42.06 19.71
N LEU A 912 11.44 -41.45 18.81
CA LEU A 912 12.64 -40.68 19.15
C LEU A 912 12.30 -39.40 19.92
N ALA A 913 11.25 -38.69 19.55
CA ALA A 913 10.81 -37.47 20.23
C ALA A 913 10.46 -37.74 21.72
N GLU A 914 9.66 -38.77 21.98
CA GLU A 914 9.31 -39.24 23.33
C GLU A 914 10.54 -39.72 24.12
N ARG A 915 11.46 -40.44 23.46
CA ARG A 915 12.71 -40.94 24.05
C ARG A 915 13.61 -39.79 24.51
N TYR A 916 13.84 -38.79 23.67
CA TYR A 916 14.82 -37.70 23.88
C TYR A 916 14.23 -36.37 24.38
N GLY A 917 12.92 -36.30 24.63
CA GLY A 917 12.27 -35.10 25.18
C GLY A 917 12.18 -33.95 24.17
N ALA A 918 11.82 -34.26 22.93
CA ALA A 918 11.56 -33.29 21.88
C ALA A 918 10.06 -33.21 21.58
N ILE A 919 9.60 -32.06 21.08
CA ILE A 919 8.29 -31.96 20.40
C ILE A 919 8.45 -32.16 18.89
N THR A 920 7.41 -32.67 18.26
CA THR A 920 7.34 -32.93 16.82
C THR A 920 6.61 -31.80 16.10
N PHE A 921 7.27 -31.25 15.07
CA PHE A 921 6.71 -30.24 14.19
C PHE A 921 6.66 -30.82 12.77
N MET A 922 5.46 -31.24 12.36
CA MET A 922 5.24 -31.96 11.10
C MET A 922 4.47 -31.10 10.10
N ASP A 923 5.04 -30.89 8.92
CA ASP A 923 4.35 -30.26 7.80
C ASP A 923 3.62 -31.32 6.94
N GLU A 924 2.28 -31.28 6.91
CA GLU A 924 1.40 -32.14 6.10
C GLU A 924 0.83 -31.42 4.84
N VAL A 925 1.37 -30.26 4.45
CA VAL A 925 0.88 -29.38 3.37
C VAL A 925 0.71 -30.10 2.03
N HIS A 926 1.54 -31.10 1.74
CA HIS A 926 1.44 -31.90 0.51
C HIS A 926 0.58 -33.16 0.64
N ALA A 927 0.03 -33.45 1.82
CA ALA A 927 -0.71 -34.67 2.09
C ALA A 927 -2.19 -34.43 2.50
N ILE A 928 -2.48 -33.29 3.16
CA ILE A 928 -3.84 -32.88 3.51
C ILE A 928 -4.74 -32.83 2.28
N GLY A 929 -5.95 -33.38 2.41
CA GLY A 929 -6.93 -33.58 1.36
C GLY A 929 -6.69 -34.81 0.47
N LEU A 930 -5.50 -35.44 0.53
CA LEU A 930 -5.06 -36.47 -0.42
C LEU A 930 -4.84 -37.86 0.23
N TYR A 931 -4.58 -37.90 1.54
CA TYR A 931 -4.32 -39.13 2.28
C TYR A 931 -5.28 -39.35 3.45
N GLY A 932 -5.58 -40.62 3.70
CA GLY A 932 -6.48 -41.07 4.75
C GLY A 932 -7.98 -41.01 4.40
N PRO A 933 -8.82 -41.71 5.18
CA PRO A 933 -10.25 -41.82 4.91
C PRO A 933 -10.98 -40.49 5.09
N ARG A 934 -10.47 -39.59 5.96
CA ARG A 934 -10.99 -38.23 6.19
C ARG A 934 -10.20 -37.11 5.47
N GLY A 935 -9.18 -37.45 4.68
CA GLY A 935 -8.29 -36.45 4.05
C GLY A 935 -7.36 -35.71 5.03
N ALA A 936 -7.09 -36.26 6.22
CA ALA A 936 -6.30 -35.59 7.26
C ALA A 936 -4.78 -35.57 7.00
N GLY A 937 -4.26 -36.36 6.04
CA GLY A 937 -2.83 -36.46 5.77
C GLY A 937 -2.28 -37.89 5.95
N VAL A 938 -0.96 -38.01 5.89
CA VAL A 938 -0.24 -39.29 5.98
C VAL A 938 -0.23 -39.81 7.42
N GLY A 939 0.06 -38.94 8.40
CA GLY A 939 0.23 -39.26 9.83
C GLY A 939 -1.05 -39.71 10.56
N ARG A 940 -2.19 -39.85 9.86
CA ARG A 940 -3.53 -40.14 10.38
C ARG A 940 -3.66 -41.21 11.48
N ALA A 941 -2.80 -42.23 11.45
CA ALA A 941 -2.85 -43.38 12.36
C ALA A 941 -2.21 -43.08 13.72
N ILE A 942 -1.37 -42.06 13.77
CA ILE A 942 -0.56 -41.64 14.93
C ILE A 942 -0.67 -40.13 15.18
N MET A 943 -1.67 -39.48 14.58
CA MET A 943 -1.86 -38.03 14.62
C MET A 943 -1.94 -37.50 16.06
N ASP A 944 -2.47 -38.31 16.98
CA ASP A 944 -2.53 -38.00 18.41
C ASP A 944 -1.14 -37.78 19.04
N ARG A 945 -0.08 -38.47 18.55
CA ARG A 945 1.31 -38.36 19.01
C ARG A 945 2.07 -37.15 18.46
N VAL A 946 1.65 -36.59 17.33
CA VAL A 946 2.34 -35.43 16.72
C VAL A 946 1.96 -34.14 17.44
N ASP A 947 2.91 -33.36 17.95
CA ASP A 947 2.61 -32.18 18.79
C ASP A 947 2.04 -31.02 17.97
N VAL A 948 2.66 -30.69 16.84
CA VAL A 948 2.25 -29.61 15.93
C VAL A 948 2.13 -30.15 14.51
N VAL A 949 0.95 -29.95 13.92
CA VAL A 949 0.71 -30.24 12.50
C VAL A 949 0.50 -28.92 11.76
N VAL A 950 1.24 -28.74 10.67
CA VAL A 950 1.05 -27.61 9.73
C VAL A 950 0.34 -28.10 8.47
N GLY A 951 -0.55 -27.27 7.95
CA GLY A 951 -1.31 -27.57 6.75
C GLY A 951 -1.53 -26.37 5.84
N SER A 952 -2.01 -26.65 4.64
CA SER A 952 -2.41 -25.62 3.69
C SER A 952 -3.66 -26.03 2.93
N THR A 953 -4.52 -25.03 2.73
CA THR A 953 -5.73 -25.14 1.93
C THR A 953 -5.49 -24.88 0.45
N SER A 954 -4.29 -24.42 0.05
CA SER A 954 -3.95 -24.11 -1.34
C SER A 954 -3.62 -25.30 -2.25
N LYS A 955 -3.52 -26.50 -1.68
CA LYS A 955 -3.17 -27.73 -2.40
C LYS A 955 -4.35 -28.71 -2.46
N GLY A 956 -4.38 -29.73 -1.60
CA GLY A 956 -5.43 -30.75 -1.61
C GLY A 956 -6.86 -30.26 -1.40
N MET A 957 -7.02 -29.06 -0.82
CA MET A 957 -8.33 -28.43 -0.58
C MET A 957 -8.73 -27.43 -1.68
N GLY A 958 -7.80 -26.99 -2.54
CA GLY A 958 -8.10 -26.17 -3.72
C GLY A 958 -8.55 -24.72 -3.47
N THR A 959 -8.20 -24.10 -2.34
CA THR A 959 -8.46 -22.66 -2.06
C THR A 959 -7.15 -21.90 -1.81
N VAL A 960 -7.02 -21.11 -0.73
CA VAL A 960 -5.75 -20.49 -0.33
C VAL A 960 -5.69 -20.23 1.18
N GLY A 961 -4.53 -20.44 1.78
CA GLY A 961 -4.30 -20.28 3.21
C GLY A 961 -3.35 -21.31 3.80
N GLY A 962 -3.09 -21.19 5.09
CA GLY A 962 -2.30 -22.13 5.88
C GLY A 962 -2.86 -22.24 7.29
N TYR A 963 -2.45 -23.26 8.03
CA TYR A 963 -2.81 -23.38 9.44
C TYR A 963 -1.77 -24.16 10.24
N ILE A 964 -1.79 -23.95 11.54
CA ILE A 964 -1.21 -24.88 12.51
C ILE A 964 -2.33 -25.45 13.39
N THR A 965 -2.14 -26.67 13.89
CA THR A 965 -3.07 -27.30 14.85
C THR A 965 -2.31 -28.14 15.87
N SER A 966 -2.69 -28.00 17.14
CA SER A 966 -1.91 -28.47 18.30
C SER A 966 -2.75 -28.37 19.60
N SER A 967 -2.11 -28.50 20.76
CA SER A 967 -2.67 -28.17 22.07
C SER A 967 -3.19 -26.73 22.14
N LYS A 968 -4.18 -26.48 23.00
CA LYS A 968 -4.76 -25.14 23.17
C LYS A 968 -3.70 -24.12 23.58
N GLN A 969 -2.79 -24.50 24.47
CA GLN A 969 -1.72 -23.65 25.00
C GLN A 969 -0.71 -23.23 23.92
N LEU A 970 -0.29 -24.16 23.05
CA LEU A 970 0.63 -23.84 21.96
C LEU A 970 -0.04 -22.92 20.92
N ILE A 971 -1.27 -23.24 20.55
CA ILE A 971 -2.07 -22.40 19.63
C ILE A 971 -2.28 -21.00 20.20
N ASP A 972 -2.61 -20.89 21.50
CA ASP A 972 -2.87 -19.60 22.15
C ASP A 972 -1.59 -18.76 22.33
N MET A 973 -0.45 -19.41 22.56
CA MET A 973 0.88 -18.78 22.56
C MET A 973 1.21 -18.21 21.17
N VAL A 974 1.07 -19.00 20.10
CA VAL A 974 1.33 -18.53 18.73
C VAL A 974 0.36 -17.40 18.36
N ARG A 975 -0.94 -17.55 18.66
CA ARG A 975 -1.97 -16.51 18.47
C ARG A 975 -1.63 -15.19 19.15
N SER A 976 -1.00 -15.25 20.32
CA SER A 976 -0.73 -14.08 21.18
C SER A 976 0.66 -13.45 20.99
N ILE A 977 1.60 -14.13 20.32
CA ILE A 977 2.99 -13.67 20.17
C ILE A 977 3.42 -13.53 18.70
N ALA A 978 2.91 -14.36 17.79
CA ALA A 978 3.43 -14.45 16.44
C ALA A 978 3.11 -13.20 15.60
N LYS A 979 4.14 -12.41 15.28
CA LYS A 979 3.98 -11.15 14.54
C LYS A 979 3.30 -11.32 13.18
N GLY A 980 3.68 -12.37 12.44
CA GLY A 980 3.08 -12.75 11.16
C GLY A 980 1.62 -13.21 11.22
N PHE A 981 1.06 -13.39 12.43
CA PHE A 981 -0.37 -13.63 12.65
C PHE A 981 -1.10 -12.35 13.11
N ILE A 982 -0.51 -11.59 14.04
CA ILE A 982 -1.16 -10.44 14.69
C ILE A 982 -1.24 -9.22 13.77
N PHE A 983 -0.16 -8.94 13.02
CA PHE A 983 0.02 -7.71 12.25
C PHE A 983 -0.27 -7.90 10.76
N THR A 984 -1.25 -8.74 10.43
CA THR A 984 -1.74 -8.95 9.07
C THR A 984 -3.27 -8.91 9.04
N THR A 985 -3.84 -8.50 7.91
CA THR A 985 -5.27 -8.58 7.63
C THR A 985 -5.71 -10.05 7.63
N THR A 986 -6.86 -10.36 8.22
CA THR A 986 -7.42 -11.72 8.15
C THR A 986 -7.72 -12.11 6.70
N GLN A 987 -7.69 -13.40 6.40
CA GLN A 987 -8.04 -13.90 5.07
C GLN A 987 -9.49 -13.50 4.68
N SER A 988 -9.73 -13.34 3.38
CA SER A 988 -11.04 -13.02 2.81
C SER A 988 -12.15 -13.96 3.32
N PRO A 989 -13.35 -13.44 3.69
CA PRO A 989 -14.51 -14.26 4.07
C PRO A 989 -14.84 -15.34 3.05
N ALA A 990 -14.76 -15.02 1.76
CA ALA A 990 -14.99 -15.94 0.66
C ALA A 990 -14.02 -17.12 0.68
N ILE A 991 -12.71 -16.83 0.79
CA ILE A 991 -11.67 -17.85 0.88
C ILE A 991 -11.85 -18.73 2.12
N MET A 992 -12.22 -18.15 3.26
CA MET A 992 -12.43 -18.91 4.50
C MET A 992 -13.65 -19.83 4.41
N ALA A 993 -14.76 -19.36 3.84
CA ALA A 993 -15.93 -20.19 3.58
C ALA A 993 -15.61 -21.34 2.62
N GLY A 994 -14.91 -21.06 1.52
CA GLY A 994 -14.43 -22.09 0.58
C GLY A 994 -13.49 -23.11 1.23
N ALA A 995 -12.55 -22.65 2.06
CA ALA A 995 -11.63 -23.51 2.81
C ALA A 995 -12.38 -24.42 3.80
N ASN A 996 -13.38 -23.89 4.50
CA ASN A 996 -14.21 -24.65 5.43
C ASN A 996 -15.03 -25.71 4.68
N ALA A 997 -15.69 -25.32 3.59
CA ALA A 997 -16.44 -26.23 2.71
C ALA A 997 -15.55 -27.32 2.10
N ALA A 998 -14.31 -26.98 1.73
CA ALA A 998 -13.35 -27.96 1.22
C ALA A 998 -12.98 -29.01 2.28
N ILE A 999 -12.68 -28.58 3.51
CA ILE A 999 -12.39 -29.51 4.63
C ILE A 999 -13.62 -30.39 4.89
N GLN A 1000 -14.80 -29.80 5.07
CA GLN A 1000 -16.04 -30.54 5.32
C GLN A 1000 -16.38 -31.52 4.19
N TYR A 1001 -16.08 -31.18 2.93
CA TYR A 1001 -16.20 -32.10 1.82
C TYR A 1001 -15.22 -33.28 1.93
N GLN A 1002 -13.92 -33.03 2.17
CA GLN A 1002 -12.91 -34.11 2.27
C GLN A 1002 -13.13 -35.04 3.46
N LEU A 1003 -13.69 -34.52 4.57
CA LEU A 1003 -14.03 -35.31 5.77
C LEU A 1003 -15.00 -36.46 5.46
N HIS A 1004 -15.96 -36.23 4.56
CA HIS A 1004 -17.06 -37.15 4.28
C HIS A 1004 -16.96 -37.86 2.93
N ASN A 1005 -16.11 -37.39 2.00
CA ASN A 1005 -16.02 -37.91 0.63
C ASN A 1005 -14.62 -38.47 0.33
N MET A 1006 -14.54 -39.74 -0.10
CA MET A 1006 -13.30 -40.42 -0.49
C MET A 1006 -13.08 -40.55 -2.01
N GLY A 1007 -14.12 -40.44 -2.83
CA GLY A 1007 -14.06 -40.79 -4.27
C GLY A 1007 -12.94 -40.08 -5.04
N ASN A 1008 -12.77 -38.78 -4.85
CA ASN A 1008 -11.72 -38.00 -5.49
C ASN A 1008 -10.30 -38.44 -5.09
N ARG A 1009 -10.10 -38.91 -3.85
CA ARG A 1009 -8.82 -39.47 -3.39
C ARG A 1009 -8.54 -40.83 -4.03
N ILE A 1010 -9.53 -41.71 -4.11
CA ILE A 1010 -9.38 -43.02 -4.76
C ILE A 1010 -9.03 -42.86 -6.24
N MET A 1011 -9.75 -41.99 -6.97
CA MET A 1011 -9.47 -41.72 -8.38
C MET A 1011 -8.10 -41.08 -8.61
N LEU A 1012 -7.69 -40.13 -7.75
CA LEU A 1012 -6.33 -39.58 -7.76
C LEU A 1012 -5.27 -40.68 -7.66
N GLN A 1013 -5.38 -41.56 -6.66
CA GLN A 1013 -4.36 -42.59 -6.43
C GLN A 1013 -4.30 -43.59 -7.58
N ARG A 1014 -5.45 -44.04 -8.10
CA ARG A 1014 -5.54 -44.91 -9.30
C ARG A 1014 -4.86 -44.28 -10.53
N ASN A 1015 -5.11 -43.00 -10.79
CA ASN A 1015 -4.48 -42.28 -11.92
C ASN A 1015 -2.97 -42.13 -11.72
N VAL A 1016 -2.50 -41.91 -10.50
CA VAL A 1016 -1.06 -41.93 -10.18
C VAL A 1016 -0.46 -43.32 -10.42
N THR A 1017 -1.12 -44.41 -10.00
CA THR A 1017 -0.63 -45.78 -10.23
C THR A 1017 -0.47 -46.05 -11.73
N SER A 1018 -1.49 -45.66 -12.51
CA SER A 1018 -1.52 -45.80 -13.96
C SER A 1018 -0.34 -45.05 -14.61
N VAL A 1019 -0.19 -43.76 -14.34
CA VAL A 1019 0.90 -42.94 -14.90
C VAL A 1019 2.27 -43.48 -14.50
N LYS A 1020 2.52 -43.79 -13.22
CA LYS A 1020 3.80 -44.37 -12.78
C LYS A 1020 4.10 -45.70 -13.48
N ARG A 1021 3.09 -46.57 -13.65
CA ARG A 1021 3.24 -47.87 -14.34
C ARG A 1021 3.54 -47.68 -15.83
N LYS A 1022 2.77 -46.83 -16.53
CA LYS A 1022 2.96 -46.53 -17.96
C LYS A 1022 4.34 -45.92 -18.21
N MET A 1023 4.80 -44.98 -17.37
CA MET A 1023 6.15 -44.39 -17.48
C MET A 1023 7.26 -45.41 -17.22
N ALA A 1024 7.11 -46.31 -16.25
CA ALA A 1024 8.09 -47.35 -15.95
C ALA A 1024 8.25 -48.38 -17.09
N GLN A 1025 7.20 -48.65 -17.86
CA GLN A 1025 7.27 -49.56 -19.03
C GLN A 1025 8.21 -49.05 -20.14
N PHE A 1026 8.43 -47.74 -20.24
CA PHE A 1026 9.34 -47.12 -21.20
C PHE A 1026 10.68 -46.68 -20.60
N ASP A 1027 10.98 -47.11 -19.35
CA ASP A 1027 12.18 -46.75 -18.59
C ASP A 1027 12.36 -45.22 -18.43
N LEU A 1028 11.26 -44.46 -18.33
CA LEU A 1028 11.31 -43.01 -18.07
C LEU A 1028 11.76 -42.75 -16.61
N PRO A 1029 12.61 -41.72 -16.38
CA PRO A 1029 13.33 -41.55 -15.12
C PRO A 1029 12.50 -40.90 -14.00
N VAL A 1030 11.47 -41.60 -13.54
CA VAL A 1030 10.66 -41.20 -12.37
C VAL A 1030 11.40 -41.56 -11.09
N LEU A 1031 11.65 -40.58 -10.20
CA LEU A 1031 12.31 -40.85 -8.92
C LEU A 1031 11.40 -41.77 -8.05
N PRO A 1032 11.90 -42.92 -7.56
CA PRO A 1032 11.10 -43.87 -6.79
C PRO A 1032 10.50 -43.25 -5.53
N ASN A 1033 9.17 -43.32 -5.39
CA ASN A 1033 8.46 -42.78 -4.23
C ASN A 1033 7.04 -43.35 -4.10
N GLN A 1034 6.48 -43.35 -2.88
CA GLN A 1034 5.16 -43.92 -2.57
C GLN A 1034 3.99 -42.93 -2.67
N SER A 1035 4.24 -41.70 -3.12
CA SER A 1035 3.26 -40.61 -3.11
C SER A 1035 2.51 -40.41 -4.45
N HIS A 1036 1.61 -39.42 -4.46
CA HIS A 1036 0.92 -38.90 -5.64
C HIS A 1036 1.82 -38.05 -6.56
N ILE A 1037 3.08 -37.82 -6.17
CA ILE A 1037 4.04 -36.99 -6.90
C ILE A 1037 4.81 -37.86 -7.88
N VAL A 1038 4.91 -37.40 -9.13
CA VAL A 1038 5.65 -38.06 -10.21
C VAL A 1038 6.77 -37.10 -10.67
N PRO A 1039 7.90 -37.07 -9.95
CA PRO A 1039 9.07 -36.26 -10.31
C PRO A 1039 9.88 -36.97 -11.41
N VAL A 1040 10.11 -36.30 -12.54
CA VAL A 1040 10.83 -36.85 -13.69
C VAL A 1040 12.20 -36.19 -13.78
N MET A 1041 13.26 -36.98 -13.58
CA MET A 1041 14.64 -36.50 -13.48
C MET A 1041 15.24 -36.20 -14.86
N VAL A 1042 15.93 -35.07 -14.97
CA VAL A 1042 16.71 -34.69 -16.16
C VAL A 1042 18.16 -34.37 -15.76
N GLY A 1043 18.34 -33.64 -14.65
CA GLY A 1043 19.65 -33.34 -14.06
C GLY A 1043 20.44 -32.24 -14.76
N ASP A 1044 19.76 -31.44 -15.59
CA ASP A 1044 20.30 -30.23 -16.21
C ASP A 1044 19.18 -29.17 -16.32
N ALA A 1045 19.50 -27.91 -16.02
CA ALA A 1045 18.52 -26.83 -15.88
C ALA A 1045 17.93 -26.36 -17.23
N GLU A 1046 18.76 -26.23 -18.26
CA GLU A 1046 18.34 -25.82 -19.60
C GLU A 1046 17.61 -26.96 -20.32
N LEU A 1047 18.10 -28.19 -20.18
CA LEU A 1047 17.48 -29.38 -20.78
C LEU A 1047 16.11 -29.67 -20.15
N THR A 1048 15.98 -29.52 -18.81
CA THR A 1048 14.67 -29.62 -18.13
C THR A 1048 13.70 -28.60 -18.71
N ARG A 1049 14.14 -27.34 -18.87
CA ARG A 1049 13.32 -26.29 -19.48
C ARG A 1049 12.95 -26.63 -20.91
N HIS A 1050 13.91 -27.05 -21.74
CA HIS A 1050 13.67 -27.38 -23.15
C HIS A 1050 12.64 -28.49 -23.32
N VAL A 1051 12.71 -29.55 -22.51
CA VAL A 1051 11.67 -30.61 -22.45
C VAL A 1051 10.30 -30.04 -22.10
N THR A 1052 10.20 -29.17 -21.09
CA THR A 1052 8.91 -28.56 -20.71
C THR A 1052 8.39 -27.57 -21.74
N ASP A 1053 9.28 -26.90 -22.47
CA ASP A 1053 8.93 -25.99 -23.55
C ASP A 1053 8.38 -26.79 -24.75
N ILE A 1054 9.00 -27.91 -25.15
CA ILE A 1054 8.47 -28.82 -26.19
C ILE A 1054 7.10 -29.40 -25.78
N LEU A 1055 6.96 -29.91 -24.55
CA LEU A 1055 5.68 -30.44 -24.05
C LEU A 1055 4.55 -29.39 -24.16
N PHE A 1056 4.87 -28.13 -23.89
CA PHE A 1056 3.92 -27.04 -23.98
C PHE A 1056 3.64 -26.64 -25.43
N ASP A 1057 4.68 -26.39 -26.22
CA ASP A 1057 4.61 -25.74 -27.54
C ASP A 1057 4.23 -26.73 -28.66
N GLU A 1058 4.57 -28.03 -28.55
CA GLU A 1058 4.17 -29.09 -29.50
C GLU A 1058 3.00 -29.95 -28.98
N TYR A 1059 3.01 -30.37 -27.72
CA TYR A 1059 2.08 -31.39 -27.20
C TYR A 1059 0.89 -30.86 -26.39
N ASN A 1060 0.80 -29.54 -26.17
CA ASN A 1060 -0.28 -28.89 -25.42
C ASN A 1060 -0.33 -29.30 -23.92
N ILE A 1061 0.80 -29.73 -23.36
CA ILE A 1061 0.93 -30.21 -21.98
C ILE A 1061 1.75 -29.20 -21.17
N TYR A 1062 1.18 -28.69 -20.08
CA TYR A 1062 1.92 -27.79 -19.18
C TYR A 1062 2.44 -28.52 -17.94
N VAL A 1063 3.76 -28.63 -17.88
CA VAL A 1063 4.53 -29.01 -16.69
C VAL A 1063 5.60 -27.96 -16.43
N GLN A 1064 5.86 -27.67 -15.15
CA GLN A 1064 6.82 -26.65 -14.76
C GLN A 1064 8.22 -27.26 -14.56
N PRO A 1065 9.30 -26.71 -15.17
CA PRO A 1065 10.67 -27.08 -14.84
C PRO A 1065 11.02 -26.62 -13.43
N ILE A 1066 11.69 -27.51 -12.66
CA ILE A 1066 12.08 -27.30 -11.27
C ILE A 1066 13.60 -27.38 -11.16
N ASN A 1067 14.19 -26.20 -11.00
CA ASN A 1067 15.62 -25.98 -10.92
C ASN A 1067 16.00 -25.43 -9.54
N SER A 1068 17.30 -25.22 -9.30
CA SER A 1068 17.82 -24.49 -8.13
C SER A 1068 17.10 -23.13 -7.92
N PRO A 1069 16.89 -22.65 -6.68
CA PRO A 1069 17.20 -23.30 -5.40
C PRO A 1069 16.12 -24.29 -4.90
N THR A 1070 15.12 -24.65 -5.71
CA THR A 1070 14.02 -25.54 -5.28
C THR A 1070 14.47 -27.00 -5.15
N VAL A 1071 15.47 -27.41 -5.94
CA VAL A 1071 16.18 -28.69 -5.84
C VAL A 1071 17.68 -28.43 -5.98
N ALA A 1072 18.52 -29.36 -5.54
CA ALA A 1072 19.97 -29.24 -5.68
C ALA A 1072 20.40 -29.23 -7.17
N VAL A 1073 21.49 -28.53 -7.47
CA VAL A 1073 22.08 -28.49 -8.82
C VAL A 1073 22.45 -29.91 -9.27
N LYS A 1074 22.23 -30.24 -10.55
CA LYS A 1074 22.30 -31.59 -11.15
C LYS A 1074 21.19 -32.56 -10.74
N THR A 1075 20.18 -32.10 -10.00
CA THR A 1075 18.99 -32.89 -9.62
C THR A 1075 17.70 -32.30 -10.18
N GLU A 1076 17.81 -31.46 -11.21
CA GLU A 1076 16.72 -30.80 -11.92
C GLU A 1076 15.74 -31.81 -12.53
N ARG A 1077 14.48 -31.41 -12.50
CA ARG A 1077 13.34 -32.28 -12.79
C ARG A 1077 12.14 -31.44 -13.17
N PHE A 1078 11.12 -32.04 -13.78
CA PHE A 1078 9.77 -31.49 -13.74
C PHE A 1078 8.86 -32.40 -12.92
N ARG A 1079 7.83 -31.82 -12.31
CA ARG A 1079 6.97 -32.50 -11.33
C ARG A 1079 5.56 -32.68 -11.89
N ILE A 1080 5.27 -33.88 -12.36
CA ILE A 1080 3.92 -34.28 -12.75
C ILE A 1080 3.12 -34.52 -11.45
N SER A 1081 1.88 -34.02 -11.40
CA SER A 1081 0.92 -34.23 -10.32
C SER A 1081 -0.44 -34.62 -10.91
N PRO A 1082 -0.64 -35.92 -11.23
CA PRO A 1082 -1.91 -36.41 -11.75
C PRO A 1082 -3.06 -36.05 -10.81
N THR A 1083 -4.27 -35.98 -11.34
CA THR A 1083 -5.48 -35.65 -10.55
C THR A 1083 -6.58 -36.65 -10.89
N GLY A 1084 -7.62 -36.74 -10.06
CA GLY A 1084 -8.77 -37.59 -10.34
C GLY A 1084 -9.54 -37.25 -11.64
N ALA A 1085 -9.31 -36.07 -12.24
CA ALA A 1085 -9.94 -35.63 -13.48
C ALA A 1085 -9.15 -35.99 -14.76
N HIS A 1086 -7.95 -36.56 -14.64
CA HIS A 1086 -7.14 -36.93 -15.81
C HIS A 1086 -7.59 -38.28 -16.37
N CYS A 1087 -8.25 -38.27 -17.54
CA CYS A 1087 -8.70 -39.50 -18.19
C CYS A 1087 -7.52 -40.32 -18.75
N GLU A 1088 -7.80 -41.56 -19.17
CA GLU A 1088 -6.76 -42.46 -19.69
C GLU A 1088 -6.08 -41.90 -20.95
N ASP A 1089 -6.83 -41.37 -21.91
CA ASP A 1089 -6.28 -40.75 -23.14
C ASP A 1089 -5.29 -39.62 -22.84
N GLN A 1090 -5.55 -38.81 -21.80
CA GLN A 1090 -4.65 -37.75 -21.36
C GLN A 1090 -3.38 -38.29 -20.69
N GLN A 1091 -3.47 -39.44 -20.02
CA GLN A 1091 -2.30 -40.13 -19.46
C GLN A 1091 -1.44 -40.72 -20.58
N ASP A 1092 -2.07 -41.32 -21.60
CA ASP A 1092 -1.36 -41.89 -22.76
C ASP A 1092 -0.74 -40.82 -23.66
N ALA A 1093 -1.43 -39.69 -23.89
CA ALA A 1093 -0.85 -38.54 -24.59
C ALA A 1093 0.38 -37.98 -23.87
N LEU A 1094 0.34 -37.89 -22.53
CA LEU A 1094 1.48 -37.47 -21.70
C LEU A 1094 2.66 -38.44 -21.78
N VAL A 1095 2.41 -39.74 -21.64
CA VAL A 1095 3.49 -40.74 -21.69
C VAL A 1095 4.05 -40.84 -23.11
N GLY A 1096 3.22 -40.85 -24.14
CA GLY A 1096 3.65 -40.88 -25.54
C GLY A 1096 4.52 -39.67 -25.92
N ALA A 1097 4.13 -38.46 -25.51
CA ALA A 1097 4.93 -37.26 -25.70
C ALA A 1097 6.29 -37.35 -24.99
N LEU A 1098 6.32 -37.83 -23.74
CA LEU A 1098 7.56 -37.98 -22.99
C LEU A 1098 8.50 -39.03 -23.60
N VAL A 1099 7.98 -40.15 -24.07
CA VAL A 1099 8.77 -41.20 -24.76
C VAL A 1099 9.40 -40.67 -26.04
N GLU A 1100 8.62 -39.92 -26.84
CA GLU A 1100 9.12 -39.28 -28.06
C GLU A 1100 10.24 -38.28 -27.74
N ILE A 1101 10.02 -37.36 -26.80
CA ILE A 1101 10.99 -36.33 -26.45
C ILE A 1101 12.28 -36.94 -25.85
N TRP A 1102 12.16 -37.98 -25.02
CA TRP A 1102 13.33 -38.70 -24.49
C TRP A 1102 14.18 -39.33 -25.61
N ALA A 1103 13.53 -39.90 -26.62
CA ALA A 1103 14.22 -40.45 -27.79
C ALA A 1103 14.81 -39.36 -28.69
N ARG A 1104 14.05 -38.28 -28.95
CA ARG A 1104 14.45 -37.14 -29.79
C ARG A 1104 15.69 -36.42 -29.25
N LEU A 1105 15.76 -36.23 -27.93
CA LEU A 1105 16.84 -35.49 -27.27
C LEU A 1105 17.95 -36.40 -26.68
N GLY A 1106 17.84 -37.72 -26.80
CA GLY A 1106 18.84 -38.66 -26.28
C GLY A 1106 19.01 -38.62 -24.76
N LEU A 1107 17.92 -38.42 -24.01
CA LEU A 1107 17.95 -38.20 -22.56
C LEU A 1107 18.20 -39.48 -21.76
N ARG A 1108 18.87 -39.32 -20.61
CA ARG A 1108 19.10 -40.40 -19.63
C ARG A 1108 17.78 -41.05 -19.19
N LYS A 1109 17.76 -42.38 -19.25
CA LYS A 1109 16.66 -43.25 -18.83
C LYS A 1109 16.83 -43.71 -17.39
N ALA A 1110 15.81 -44.35 -16.84
CA ALA A 1110 15.83 -44.82 -15.46
C ALA A 1110 16.92 -45.89 -15.19
N SER A 1111 17.32 -46.66 -16.20
CA SER A 1111 18.50 -47.54 -16.13
C SER A 1111 19.81 -46.78 -15.91
N ASP A 1112 20.06 -45.69 -16.63
CA ASP A 1112 21.30 -44.91 -16.56
C ASP A 1112 21.53 -44.32 -15.15
N TRP A 1113 20.48 -43.72 -14.57
CA TRP A 1113 20.56 -43.10 -13.24
C TRP A 1113 20.77 -44.11 -12.09
N ARG A 1114 20.30 -45.35 -12.24
CA ARG A 1114 20.59 -46.43 -11.27
C ARG A 1114 22.07 -46.80 -11.31
N TYR A 1115 22.64 -46.89 -12.51
CA TYR A 1115 24.06 -47.20 -12.71
C TYR A 1115 24.99 -46.13 -12.11
N GLU A 1116 24.60 -44.85 -12.15
CA GLU A 1116 25.35 -43.75 -11.52
C GLU A 1116 25.25 -43.73 -9.97
N HIS A 1117 24.54 -44.67 -9.33
CA HIS A 1117 24.25 -44.70 -7.88
C HIS A 1117 23.62 -43.42 -7.31
N VAL A 1118 22.98 -42.61 -8.15
CA VAL A 1118 22.27 -41.37 -7.73
C VAL A 1118 20.92 -41.70 -7.08
N TRP A 1119 20.41 -42.92 -7.29
CA TRP A 1119 19.13 -43.39 -6.75
C TRP A 1119 19.31 -44.59 -5.83
N ASP A 1120 18.57 -44.58 -4.72
CA ASP A 1120 18.53 -45.68 -3.76
C ASP A 1120 17.71 -46.86 -4.33
N GLU A 1121 18.30 -48.06 -4.35
CA GLU A 1121 17.68 -49.26 -4.91
C GLU A 1121 16.55 -49.83 -4.03
N GLY A 1122 16.43 -49.37 -2.78
CA GLY A 1122 15.55 -49.95 -1.76
C GLY A 1122 14.03 -49.71 -1.94
N LEU A 1123 13.61 -48.80 -2.83
CA LEU A 1123 12.19 -48.46 -3.02
C LEU A 1123 11.67 -48.78 -4.43
N PRO A 1124 10.59 -49.57 -4.58
CA PRO A 1124 10.01 -49.86 -5.89
C PRO A 1124 9.38 -48.61 -6.49
N ALA A 1125 9.68 -48.32 -7.77
CA ALA A 1125 9.19 -47.14 -8.49
C ALA A 1125 7.64 -47.02 -8.56
N SER A 1126 6.92 -48.12 -8.33
CA SER A 1126 5.45 -48.21 -8.37
C SER A 1126 4.79 -48.49 -7.01
N GLY A 1127 5.52 -48.48 -5.89
CA GLY A 1127 4.92 -48.65 -4.56
C GLY A 1127 3.93 -47.51 -4.24
N GLN A 1128 2.88 -47.80 -3.47
CA GLN A 1128 1.91 -46.80 -3.02
C GLN A 1128 1.57 -46.99 -1.54
N LEU A 1129 1.29 -45.87 -0.85
CA LEU A 1129 0.84 -45.87 0.55
C LEU A 1129 -0.63 -46.34 0.72
N TRP A 1130 -1.43 -46.25 -0.35
CA TRP A 1130 -2.81 -46.74 -0.36
C TRP A 1130 -2.82 -48.22 -0.74
N THR A 1131 -3.50 -49.06 0.04
CA THR A 1131 -3.63 -50.50 -0.23
C THR A 1131 -4.69 -50.77 -1.30
N ASP A 1132 -4.60 -51.91 -1.99
CA ASP A 1132 -5.59 -52.33 -2.99
C ASP A 1132 -7.03 -52.39 -2.42
N GLU A 1133 -7.18 -52.75 -1.14
CA GLU A 1133 -8.45 -52.67 -0.39
C GLU A 1133 -8.96 -51.22 -0.30
N GLN A 1134 -8.11 -50.27 0.10
CA GLN A 1134 -8.46 -48.84 0.21
C GLN A 1134 -8.72 -48.20 -1.16
N LEU A 1135 -8.17 -48.76 -2.24
CA LEU A 1135 -8.43 -48.38 -3.63
C LEU A 1135 -9.66 -49.09 -4.21
N GLY A 1136 -10.30 -50.01 -3.48
CA GLY A 1136 -11.44 -50.80 -3.96
C GLY A 1136 -11.10 -51.71 -5.14
N LEU A 1137 -9.90 -52.28 -5.16
CA LEU A 1137 -9.39 -53.18 -6.21
C LEU A 1137 -9.47 -54.67 -5.83
N THR A 1138 -9.65 -54.99 -4.54
CA THR A 1138 -9.89 -56.35 -4.05
C THR A 1138 -11.38 -56.73 -4.12
N PRO A 1139 -11.79 -57.73 -4.91
CA PRO A 1139 -13.16 -58.22 -4.89
C PRO A 1139 -13.37 -59.18 -3.69
N GLY A 1140 -14.27 -58.82 -2.76
CA GLY A 1140 -14.81 -59.76 -1.77
C GLY A 1140 -14.71 -59.40 -0.27
N CYS A 1141 -14.20 -58.23 0.11
CA CYS A 1141 -14.02 -57.87 1.53
C CYS A 1141 -14.70 -56.55 1.97
N ILE A 1142 -15.96 -56.33 1.56
CA ILE A 1142 -16.84 -55.34 2.20
C ILE A 1142 -17.90 -56.08 3.01
N GLY A 1143 -17.56 -56.44 4.24
CA GLY A 1143 -18.48 -57.10 5.16
C GLY A 1143 -19.44 -56.12 5.82
N ASN A 1144 -20.64 -55.96 5.24
CA ASN A 1144 -21.92 -55.56 5.87
C ASN A 1144 -21.90 -54.53 7.04
N GLY A 1145 -21.02 -53.53 7.00
CA GLY A 1145 -20.89 -52.50 8.04
C GLY A 1145 -20.57 -51.12 7.46
N HIS A 1146 -21.60 -50.35 7.13
CA HIS A 1146 -21.54 -48.91 6.80
C HIS A 1146 -20.46 -48.48 5.80
N MET A 1147 -20.55 -48.97 4.56
CA MET A 1147 -20.00 -48.25 3.41
C MET A 1147 -20.98 -48.26 2.22
N GLN A 1148 -22.22 -47.83 2.48
CA GLN A 1148 -23.01 -47.22 1.41
C GLN A 1148 -22.24 -45.98 0.94
N LEU A 1149 -22.00 -45.88 -0.37
CA LEU A 1149 -21.78 -44.57 -0.98
C LEU A 1149 -22.95 -43.69 -0.54
N PRO A 1150 -22.73 -42.52 0.10
CA PRO A 1150 -23.83 -41.65 0.45
C PRO A 1150 -24.62 -41.37 -0.82
N VAL A 1151 -25.92 -41.67 -0.77
CA VAL A 1151 -26.86 -41.10 -1.75
C VAL A 1151 -26.66 -39.58 -1.69
N GLN A 1152 -26.77 -38.94 -2.84
CA GLN A 1152 -26.53 -37.51 -3.04
C GLN A 1152 -27.64 -36.65 -2.41
N GLU A 1153 -27.91 -36.85 -1.12
CA GLU A 1153 -28.72 -35.95 -0.30
C GLU A 1153 -27.96 -34.61 -0.16
N THR A 1154 -28.73 -33.53 -0.19
CA THR A 1154 -28.24 -32.17 -0.36
C THR A 1154 -27.44 -31.68 0.85
N LEU A 1155 -26.11 -31.72 0.72
CA LEU A 1155 -25.15 -31.05 1.62
C LEU A 1155 -25.43 -29.54 1.81
N GLU A 1156 -26.25 -28.94 0.94
CA GLU A 1156 -26.75 -27.58 1.06
C GLU A 1156 -27.52 -27.34 2.37
N ASP A 1157 -28.36 -28.30 2.80
CA ASP A 1157 -29.21 -28.15 3.99
C ASP A 1157 -28.41 -28.15 5.30
N THR A 1158 -27.34 -28.96 5.37
CA THR A 1158 -26.48 -29.03 6.57
C THR A 1158 -25.63 -27.77 6.72
N MET A 1159 -25.08 -27.25 5.61
CA MET A 1159 -24.30 -26.01 5.58
C MET A 1159 -25.13 -24.81 6.06
N LEU A 1160 -26.37 -24.66 5.57
CA LEU A 1160 -27.27 -23.55 5.90
C LEU A 1160 -27.66 -23.48 7.40
N SER A 1161 -27.83 -24.64 8.05
CA SER A 1161 -28.15 -24.70 9.48
C SER A 1161 -27.02 -24.22 10.39
N SER A 1162 -25.76 -24.32 9.93
CA SER A 1162 -24.57 -23.94 10.72
C SER A 1162 -24.22 -22.45 10.65
N ALA A 1163 -24.78 -21.72 9.69
CA ALA A 1163 -24.56 -20.29 9.48
C ALA A 1163 -25.63 -19.39 10.14
N SER A 1164 -26.61 -19.98 10.84
CA SER A 1164 -27.78 -19.30 11.38
C SER A 1164 -28.04 -19.56 12.88
N GLY A 1165 -27.01 -19.96 13.63
CA GLY A 1165 -27.02 -20.23 15.08
C GLY A 1165 -26.22 -19.23 15.91
#